data_AF-A0A942BCI8-F1
#
_entry.id   AF-A0A942BCI8-F1
#
_cell.length_a   1.000
_cell.length_b   1.000
_cell.length_c   1.000
_cell.angle_alpha   90.00
_cell.angle_beta   90.00
_cell.angle_gamma   90.00
#
_symmetry.space_group_name_H-M   'P 1'
#
loop_
_entity.id
_entity.type
_entity.pdbx_description
1 polymer ?
#
loop_
_entity_poly.entity_id
_entity_poly.type
_entity_poly.pdbx_seq_one_letter_code
_entity_poly.pdbx_strand_id
1 'polypeptide(L)'
;MRNLYRWLWACVVLLACACAHAQNGTVSLNAFPSATVADGRSTLTISAEVRDRSGSLVPDGTPVLFETKLGEFRENIVKTQNGFARAILQAGSLPGISVIRATCQRFSAFGQYEVQFFSDKAALSTAKEYIEVFGDDSLVYSVQDKVMEASGRGHGAHLRYREVEIKADDLQVNVPAYEVKARKARVTIGKNTYEFEELWMKLNQRKGWGFATASFPVFRTVSNGIVASVVQDTSPRLWAVDIDQSGVRKRTAPMNRDELKFKDILGSLSMVEAKRATAYPHKTIQFHRANVKVGGQSVMKLPLFEMNVFTSSPIITEQYINVSSNQLAVNYPYYLSLKPGETSLMRFRYGNRYGGGIGNSSGMFLDYERHWNKGDEMEGAFTVGGVGRDDWGLGMRQFWMTPDRTSINAQIDVPAHQSLFASAAVNKPFGSYNANLNLSHGTSLTGPSFMNDQANLTVEKDPVKLGKSGARMFVGMTANAQRLSNTGGDFIQEAFGLQARFVAPYLRLDKRSGLNASYRVAQLTGRNVSTGLSHYATLNYDTTLGQGFVFNMVYDFVEDGFTAPLLGRHRLSAETYFNSGRVRFSTSATKTLDLDRLSIYSSASYSFSRLWNLHYSYIWDKFEGDSFLNQTVILGYKLGLREVGLSYSQQTKRLGIEILGSSPY
;
A
#
# COMPACT_ATOMS: atom_id res chain seq x y z
N MET A 1 -41.07 -53.78 -3.46
CA MET A 1 -41.39 -52.39 -3.04
C MET A 1 -40.74 -51.99 -1.70
N ARG A 2 -39.43 -52.27 -1.50
CA ARG A 2 -38.69 -51.88 -0.27
C ARG A 2 -37.35 -51.19 -0.55
N ASN A 3 -36.92 -51.15 -1.82
CA ASN A 3 -35.66 -50.52 -2.26
C ASN A 3 -35.84 -49.14 -2.91
N LEU A 4 -37.08 -48.71 -3.19
CA LEU A 4 -37.34 -47.38 -3.77
C LEU A 4 -37.30 -46.25 -2.72
N TYR A 5 -37.57 -46.56 -1.45
CA TYR A 5 -37.58 -45.57 -0.36
C TYR A 5 -36.16 -45.19 0.12
N ARG A 6 -35.15 -46.05 -0.07
CA ARG A 6 -33.75 -45.75 0.31
C ARG A 6 -33.06 -44.75 -0.63
N TRP A 7 -33.45 -44.72 -1.90
CA TRP A 7 -32.92 -43.77 -2.88
C TRP A 7 -33.60 -42.38 -2.78
N LEU A 8 -34.87 -42.33 -2.37
CA LEU A 8 -35.57 -41.07 -2.13
C LEU A 8 -35.04 -40.31 -0.90
N TRP A 9 -34.59 -40.99 0.15
CA TRP A 9 -33.92 -40.33 1.29
C TRP A 9 -32.47 -39.91 0.98
N ALA A 10 -31.74 -40.68 0.15
CA ALA A 10 -30.40 -40.27 -0.31
C ALA A 10 -30.47 -39.05 -1.25
N CYS A 11 -31.49 -38.97 -2.12
CA CYS A 11 -31.73 -37.79 -2.94
C CYS A 11 -32.21 -36.59 -2.14
N VAL A 12 -33.03 -36.75 -1.08
CA VAL A 12 -33.46 -35.62 -0.23
C VAL A 12 -32.32 -35.10 0.67
N VAL A 13 -31.39 -35.96 1.09
CA VAL A 13 -30.18 -35.53 1.85
C VAL A 13 -29.10 -34.94 0.92
N LEU A 14 -29.02 -35.37 -0.35
CA LEU A 14 -28.14 -34.74 -1.35
C LEU A 14 -28.74 -33.46 -1.97
N LEU A 15 -30.07 -33.34 -2.06
CA LEU A 15 -30.76 -32.12 -2.50
C LEU A 15 -30.93 -31.08 -1.38
N ALA A 16 -30.74 -31.46 -0.11
CA ALA A 16 -30.62 -30.51 1.01
C ALA A 16 -29.28 -29.76 1.03
N CYS A 17 -28.29 -30.16 0.23
CA CYS A 17 -26.99 -29.47 0.08
C CYS A 17 -26.88 -28.61 -1.19
N ALA A 18 -27.94 -28.48 -2.00
CA ALA A 18 -27.90 -27.75 -3.28
C ALA A 18 -28.82 -26.52 -3.32
N CYS A 19 -29.05 -25.89 -2.18
CA CYS A 19 -29.36 -24.47 -2.14
C CYS A 19 -28.12 -23.76 -1.60
N ALA A 20 -27.17 -23.43 -2.46
CA ALA A 20 -26.12 -22.47 -2.15
C ALA A 20 -26.78 -21.11 -1.91
N HIS A 21 -27.34 -20.93 -0.71
CA HIS A 21 -27.52 -19.60 -0.16
C HIS A 21 -26.11 -19.05 -0.03
N ALA A 22 -25.75 -18.11 -0.90
CA ALA A 22 -24.60 -17.24 -0.70
C ALA A 22 -24.61 -16.74 0.76
N GLN A 23 -23.77 -17.32 1.61
CA GLN A 23 -23.63 -16.88 2.99
C GLN A 23 -22.75 -15.64 2.97
N ASN A 24 -23.27 -14.45 3.26
CA ASN A 24 -22.46 -13.23 3.21
C ASN A 24 -21.29 -13.32 4.21
N GLY A 25 -20.06 -13.09 3.75
CA GLY A 25 -18.86 -13.02 4.59
C GLY A 25 -18.03 -11.76 4.37
N THR A 26 -16.81 -11.78 4.89
CA THR A 26 -15.81 -10.73 4.69
C THR A 26 -14.44 -11.31 4.36
N VAL A 27 -13.67 -10.61 3.53
CA VAL A 27 -12.26 -10.91 3.27
C VAL A 27 -11.42 -9.69 3.63
N SER A 28 -10.51 -9.86 4.60
CA SER A 28 -9.48 -8.87 4.95
C SER A 28 -8.17 -9.27 4.30
N LEU A 29 -7.49 -8.33 3.64
CA LEU A 29 -6.19 -8.58 3.02
C LEU A 29 -5.08 -7.79 3.72
N ASN A 30 -3.92 -8.43 3.83
CA ASN A 30 -2.67 -7.79 4.20
C ASN A 30 -1.52 -8.27 3.29
N ALA A 31 -0.45 -7.49 3.20
CA ALA A 31 0.78 -7.86 2.51
C ALA A 31 2.00 -7.66 3.41
N PHE A 32 2.97 -8.56 3.31
CA PHE A 32 4.27 -8.42 3.96
C PHE A 32 5.42 -8.92 3.06
N PRO A 33 6.41 -8.07 2.72
CA PRO A 33 6.49 -6.62 2.97
C PRO A 33 5.32 -5.82 2.35
N SER A 34 5.05 -4.62 2.88
CA SER A 34 3.94 -3.76 2.39
C SER A 34 4.25 -3.09 1.04
N ALA A 35 5.52 -3.06 0.63
CA ALA A 35 5.98 -2.61 -0.67
C ALA A 35 7.30 -3.31 -1.02
N THR A 36 7.62 -3.38 -2.32
CA THR A 36 8.86 -4.00 -2.79
C THR A 36 9.36 -3.36 -4.09
N VAL A 37 10.50 -3.82 -4.60
CA VAL A 37 11.05 -3.37 -5.88
C VAL A 37 10.47 -4.19 -7.05
N ALA A 38 10.26 -3.54 -8.19
CA ALA A 38 9.80 -4.15 -9.44
C ALA A 38 10.94 -4.85 -10.21
N ASP A 39 11.61 -5.81 -9.57
CA ASP A 39 12.78 -6.49 -10.13
C ASP A 39 12.43 -7.82 -10.85
N GLY A 40 11.17 -8.25 -10.83
CA GLY A 40 10.74 -9.53 -11.36
C GLY A 40 11.17 -10.74 -10.52
N ARG A 41 11.68 -10.56 -9.30
CA ARG A 41 12.27 -11.61 -8.45
C ARG A 41 11.85 -11.52 -6.98
N SER A 42 11.68 -10.32 -6.46
CA SER A 42 11.27 -10.04 -5.09
C SER A 42 9.89 -10.63 -4.83
N THR A 43 9.71 -11.22 -3.64
CA THR A 43 8.47 -11.87 -3.24
C THR A 43 7.86 -11.17 -2.02
N LEU A 44 6.55 -11.31 -1.89
CA LEU A 44 5.76 -10.83 -0.76
C LEU A 44 4.63 -11.81 -0.48
N THR A 45 4.29 -11.97 0.80
CA THR A 45 3.18 -12.83 1.21
C THR A 45 1.93 -12.01 1.39
N ILE A 46 0.86 -12.42 0.73
CA ILE A 46 -0.49 -11.86 0.88
C ILE A 46 -1.29 -12.79 1.76
N SER A 47 -1.84 -12.29 2.88
CA SER A 47 -2.76 -13.06 3.72
C SER A 47 -4.18 -12.53 3.59
N ALA A 48 -5.10 -13.42 3.26
CA ALA A 48 -6.53 -13.20 3.27
C ALA A 48 -7.16 -13.87 4.50
N GLU A 49 -7.68 -13.08 5.42
CA GLU A 49 -8.54 -13.56 6.50
C GLU A 49 -9.99 -13.56 6.02
N VAL A 50 -10.62 -14.72 6.03
CA VAL A 50 -12.00 -14.89 5.56
C VAL A 50 -12.88 -15.26 6.74
N ARG A 51 -13.95 -14.48 6.92
CA ARG A 51 -14.97 -14.70 7.95
C ARG A 51 -16.34 -14.83 7.33
N ASP A 52 -17.20 -15.60 7.98
CA ASP A 52 -18.60 -15.76 7.61
C ASP A 52 -19.48 -14.61 8.13
N ARG A 53 -20.80 -14.71 7.97
CA ARG A 53 -21.78 -13.70 8.41
C ARG A 53 -21.82 -13.51 9.93
N SER A 54 -21.54 -14.56 10.68
CA SER A 54 -21.50 -14.52 12.15
C SER A 54 -20.23 -13.86 12.67
N GLY A 55 -19.27 -13.60 11.79
CA GLY A 55 -17.97 -13.07 12.14
C GLY A 55 -17.00 -14.14 12.60
N SER A 56 -17.34 -15.42 12.47
CA SER A 56 -16.45 -16.57 12.71
C SER A 56 -15.56 -16.83 11.49
N LEU A 57 -14.40 -17.45 11.72
CA LEU A 57 -13.49 -17.87 10.65
C LEU A 57 -14.17 -18.95 9.78
N VAL A 58 -13.98 -18.88 8.47
CA VAL A 58 -14.56 -19.87 7.57
C VAL A 58 -13.88 -21.24 7.72
N PRO A 59 -14.58 -22.35 7.41
CA PRO A 59 -14.01 -23.69 7.50
C PRO A 59 -12.77 -23.88 6.63
N ASP A 60 -11.89 -24.79 7.07
CA ASP A 60 -10.70 -25.19 6.33
C ASP A 60 -11.04 -25.80 4.98
N GLY A 61 -10.16 -25.59 4.01
CA GLY A 61 -10.36 -26.06 2.65
C GLY A 61 -11.21 -25.12 1.78
N THR A 62 -11.72 -24.01 2.33
CA THR A 62 -12.48 -23.03 1.54
C THR A 62 -11.56 -22.37 0.51
N PRO A 63 -11.81 -22.49 -0.80
CA PRO A 63 -10.94 -21.91 -1.82
C PRO A 63 -11.05 -20.39 -1.83
N VAL A 64 -9.90 -19.71 -1.82
CA VAL A 64 -9.78 -18.26 -2.02
C VAL A 64 -8.96 -18.01 -3.27
N LEU A 65 -9.55 -17.25 -4.18
CA LEU A 65 -8.96 -16.89 -5.45
C LEU A 65 -8.24 -15.55 -5.33
N PHE A 66 -6.94 -15.54 -5.58
CA PHE A 66 -6.08 -14.37 -5.62
C PHE A 66 -5.83 -13.91 -7.06
N GLU A 67 -5.98 -12.61 -7.29
CA GLU A 67 -5.73 -11.95 -8.56
C GLU A 67 -4.88 -10.70 -8.30
N THR A 68 -3.99 -10.38 -9.24
CA THR A 68 -3.10 -9.21 -9.15
C THR A 68 -3.02 -8.55 -10.51
N LYS A 69 -2.80 -7.22 -10.51
CA LYS A 69 -2.56 -6.45 -11.73
C LYS A 69 -1.11 -6.54 -12.20
N LEU A 70 -0.17 -6.41 -11.27
CA LEU A 70 1.27 -6.47 -11.52
C LEU A 70 1.86 -7.65 -10.73
N GLY A 71 2.82 -8.34 -11.35
CA GLY A 71 3.42 -9.53 -10.77
C GLY A 71 2.58 -10.79 -11.01
N GLU A 72 2.95 -11.88 -10.35
CA GLU A 72 2.35 -13.20 -10.54
C GLU A 72 2.27 -13.93 -9.21
N PHE A 73 1.10 -14.52 -8.91
CA PHE A 73 0.96 -15.43 -7.77
C PHE A 73 1.51 -16.80 -8.13
N ARG A 74 2.29 -17.41 -7.22
CA ARG A 74 2.76 -18.78 -7.41
C ARG A 74 1.60 -19.78 -7.45
N GLU A 75 0.58 -19.52 -6.64
CA GLU A 75 -0.70 -20.24 -6.63
C GLU A 75 -1.81 -19.20 -6.54
N ASN A 76 -2.70 -19.20 -7.53
CA ASN A 76 -3.84 -18.27 -7.57
C ASN A 76 -5.03 -18.75 -6.74
N ILE A 77 -5.20 -20.06 -6.50
CA ILE A 77 -6.23 -20.57 -5.60
C ILE A 77 -5.54 -21.16 -4.38
N VAL A 78 -5.72 -20.51 -3.24
CA VAL A 78 -5.20 -20.99 -1.96
C VAL A 78 -6.38 -21.33 -1.06
N LYS A 79 -6.38 -22.54 -0.50
CA LYS A 79 -7.40 -22.98 0.44
C LYS A 79 -7.18 -22.34 1.81
N THR A 80 -8.27 -21.95 2.47
CA THR A 80 -8.20 -21.45 3.85
C THR A 80 -7.70 -22.53 4.80
N GLN A 81 -6.90 -22.10 5.76
CA GLN A 81 -6.44 -22.85 6.91
C GLN A 81 -6.77 -21.98 8.13
N ASN A 82 -7.72 -22.44 8.93
CA ASN A 82 -8.35 -21.75 10.05
C ASN A 82 -8.80 -20.34 9.66
N GLY A 83 -9.52 -20.26 8.53
CA GLY A 83 -10.00 -19.00 7.95
C GLY A 83 -8.96 -18.12 7.26
N PHE A 84 -7.69 -18.51 7.18
CA PHE A 84 -6.65 -17.75 6.46
C PHE A 84 -6.20 -18.43 5.17
N ALA A 85 -6.20 -17.72 4.06
CA ALA A 85 -5.54 -18.14 2.83
C ALA A 85 -4.30 -17.25 2.58
N ARG A 86 -3.13 -17.84 2.38
CA ARG A 86 -1.87 -17.10 2.21
C ARG A 86 -1.20 -17.41 0.89
N ALA A 87 -1.09 -16.41 0.02
CA ALA A 87 -0.54 -16.54 -1.32
C ALA A 87 0.80 -15.80 -1.44
N ILE A 88 1.76 -16.40 -2.17
CA ILE A 88 3.05 -15.76 -2.46
C ILE A 88 2.94 -15.03 -3.79
N LEU A 89 3.08 -13.71 -3.75
CA LEU A 89 3.17 -12.86 -4.93
C LEU A 89 4.64 -12.60 -5.28
N GLN A 90 5.01 -12.89 -6.53
CA GLN A 90 6.27 -12.45 -7.11
C GLN A 90 6.06 -11.10 -7.79
N ALA A 91 6.89 -10.11 -7.43
CA ALA A 91 6.83 -8.76 -7.98
C ALA A 91 7.02 -8.79 -9.51
N GLY A 92 6.32 -7.90 -10.20
CA GLY A 92 6.50 -7.70 -11.63
C GLY A 92 7.82 -7.00 -11.95
N SER A 93 8.07 -6.77 -13.24
CA SER A 93 9.21 -5.96 -13.72
C SER A 93 8.85 -4.49 -14.00
N LEU A 94 7.60 -4.12 -13.75
CA LEU A 94 7.06 -2.78 -13.94
C LEU A 94 6.78 -2.12 -12.58
N PRO A 95 7.31 -0.92 -12.32
CA PRO A 95 6.95 -0.15 -11.13
C PRO A 95 5.53 0.39 -11.26
N GLY A 96 4.85 0.55 -10.13
CA GLY A 96 3.47 1.02 -10.07
C GLY A 96 2.72 0.46 -8.88
N ILE A 97 1.46 0.84 -8.75
CA ILE A 97 0.55 0.26 -7.74
C ILE A 97 -0.12 -0.96 -8.36
N SER A 98 0.02 -2.11 -7.71
CA SER A 98 -0.72 -3.33 -8.02
C SER A 98 -1.94 -3.43 -7.11
N VAL A 99 -3.13 -3.56 -7.70
CA VAL A 99 -4.33 -3.94 -6.95
C VAL A 99 -4.35 -5.45 -6.87
N ILE A 100 -4.38 -5.96 -5.64
CA ILE A 100 -4.55 -7.37 -5.33
C ILE A 100 -5.99 -7.58 -4.92
N ARG A 101 -6.64 -8.58 -5.51
CA ARG A 101 -7.98 -9.02 -5.14
C ARG A 101 -7.92 -10.43 -4.57
N ALA A 102 -8.69 -10.67 -3.53
CA ALA A 102 -8.99 -12.02 -3.06
C ALA A 102 -10.50 -12.22 -3.01
N THR A 103 -10.98 -13.30 -3.62
CA THR A 103 -12.41 -13.62 -3.71
C THR A 103 -12.67 -14.99 -3.10
N CYS A 104 -13.64 -15.03 -2.20
CA CYS A 104 -14.17 -16.24 -1.58
C CYS A 104 -15.66 -16.37 -1.97
N GLN A 105 -15.92 -17.12 -3.05
CA GLN A 105 -17.24 -17.20 -3.68
C GLN A 105 -18.29 -17.87 -2.80
N ARG A 106 -17.90 -18.94 -2.10
CA ARG A 106 -18.77 -19.66 -1.15
C ARG A 106 -19.41 -18.73 -0.13
N PHE A 107 -18.69 -17.67 0.26
CA PHE A 107 -19.14 -16.68 1.21
C PHE A 107 -19.48 -15.31 0.57
N SER A 108 -19.56 -15.25 -0.76
CA SER A 108 -19.83 -14.01 -1.53
C SER A 108 -19.02 -12.81 -1.01
N ALA A 109 -17.76 -13.07 -0.68
CA ALA A 109 -16.89 -12.15 0.02
C ALA A 109 -15.65 -11.89 -0.84
N PHE A 110 -15.23 -10.64 -0.91
CA PHE A 110 -13.99 -10.28 -1.58
C PHE A 110 -13.29 -9.14 -0.85
N GLY A 111 -11.99 -9.05 -1.03
CA GLY A 111 -11.12 -8.02 -0.49
C GLY A 111 -10.24 -7.45 -1.59
N GLN A 112 -9.83 -6.20 -1.44
CA GLN A 112 -8.81 -5.58 -2.26
C GLN A 112 -7.70 -5.01 -1.38
N TYR A 113 -6.47 -5.04 -1.88
CA TYR A 113 -5.30 -4.47 -1.23
C TYR A 113 -4.35 -3.89 -2.27
N GLU A 114 -3.83 -2.70 -2.04
CA GLU A 114 -2.87 -2.07 -2.94
C GLU A 114 -1.44 -2.31 -2.46
N VAL A 115 -0.59 -2.82 -3.35
CA VAL A 115 0.85 -2.97 -3.10
C VAL A 115 1.63 -2.06 -4.05
N GLN A 116 2.58 -1.30 -3.51
CA GLN A 116 3.45 -0.44 -4.31
C GLN A 116 4.73 -1.17 -4.74
N PHE A 117 4.99 -1.19 -6.04
CA PHE A 117 6.25 -1.63 -6.64
C PHE A 117 7.10 -0.42 -7.05
N PHE A 118 8.27 -0.30 -6.46
CA PHE A 118 9.24 0.77 -6.74
C PHE A 118 10.17 0.41 -7.90
N SER A 119 10.61 1.41 -8.66
CA SER A 119 11.51 1.21 -9.82
C SER A 119 12.85 0.59 -9.42
N ASP A 120 13.35 0.97 -8.26
CA ASP A 120 14.60 0.53 -7.70
C ASP A 120 14.59 0.71 -6.17
N LYS A 121 15.69 0.28 -5.55
CA LYS A 121 15.87 0.37 -4.10
C LYS A 121 16.00 1.82 -3.60
N ALA A 122 16.56 2.74 -4.39
CA ALA A 122 16.71 4.13 -3.98
C ALA A 122 15.34 4.80 -3.87
N ALA A 123 14.43 4.53 -4.79
CA ALA A 123 13.05 5.00 -4.75
C ALA A 123 12.28 4.44 -3.53
N LEU A 124 12.47 3.15 -3.20
CA LEU A 124 11.89 2.53 -1.99
C LEU A 124 12.45 3.18 -0.70
N SER A 125 13.76 3.46 -0.67
CA SER A 125 14.44 4.14 0.44
C SER A 125 13.87 5.55 0.68
N THR A 126 13.66 6.30 -0.40
CA THR A 126 13.09 7.65 -0.33
C THR A 126 11.67 7.66 0.23
N ALA A 127 10.87 6.63 -0.04
CA ALA A 127 9.54 6.49 0.57
C ALA A 127 9.56 6.25 2.08
N LYS A 128 10.71 5.83 2.65
CA LYS A 128 10.92 5.60 4.09
C LYS A 128 11.57 6.79 4.81
N GLU A 129 11.98 7.84 4.09
CA GLU A 129 12.52 9.07 4.67
C GLU A 129 11.46 9.86 5.44
N TYR A 130 11.90 10.63 6.43
CA TYR A 130 11.04 11.48 7.25
C TYR A 130 11.68 12.83 7.55
N ILE A 131 10.83 13.82 7.83
CA ILE A 131 11.17 15.19 8.25
C ILE A 131 10.64 15.36 9.67
N GLU A 132 11.49 15.74 10.61
CA GLU A 132 11.05 16.12 11.96
C GLU A 132 10.97 17.62 12.08
N VAL A 133 9.88 18.10 12.68
CA VAL A 133 9.63 19.53 12.89
C VAL A 133 9.14 19.76 14.31
N PHE A 134 9.65 20.82 14.93
CA PHE A 134 9.32 21.25 16.27
C PHE A 134 9.30 22.78 16.32
N GLY A 135 8.42 23.35 17.13
CA GLY A 135 8.39 24.79 17.41
C GLY A 135 8.15 25.03 18.89
N ASP A 136 9.00 25.87 19.50
CA ASP A 136 8.87 26.27 20.91
C ASP A 136 7.51 26.96 21.16
N ASP A 137 7.16 27.93 20.30
CA ASP A 137 5.95 28.74 20.41
C ASP A 137 4.76 27.99 19.80
N SER A 138 4.85 27.68 18.49
CA SER A 138 3.75 27.05 17.75
C SER A 138 4.24 26.04 16.70
N LEU A 139 3.42 25.02 16.46
CA LEU A 139 3.54 24.11 15.33
C LEU A 139 2.14 23.78 14.84
N VAL A 140 1.83 24.15 13.60
CA VAL A 140 0.50 23.99 13.00
C VAL A 140 0.64 23.33 11.63
N TYR A 141 -0.18 22.32 11.35
CA TYR A 141 -0.27 21.69 10.04
C TYR A 141 -1.63 21.98 9.40
N SER A 142 -1.63 22.56 8.20
CA SER A 142 -2.81 22.66 7.34
C SER A 142 -2.98 21.38 6.52
N VAL A 143 -4.13 20.72 6.72
CA VAL A 143 -4.47 19.49 6.00
C VAL A 143 -4.70 19.76 4.51
N GLN A 144 -5.28 20.92 4.18
CA GLN A 144 -5.66 21.28 2.81
C GLN A 144 -4.45 21.70 1.99
N ASP A 145 -3.59 22.54 2.58
CA ASP A 145 -2.40 23.03 1.90
C ASP A 145 -1.25 22.04 1.96
N LYS A 146 -1.33 21.05 2.86
CA LYS A 146 -0.29 20.08 3.17
C LYS A 146 1.00 20.74 3.64
N VAL A 147 0.82 21.86 4.34
CA VAL A 147 1.89 22.74 4.80
C VAL A 147 1.92 22.75 6.32
N MET A 148 3.13 22.61 6.87
CA MET A 148 3.42 22.72 8.29
C MET A 148 4.14 24.04 8.57
N GLU A 149 3.69 24.79 9.55
CA GLU A 149 4.31 26.03 10.01
C GLU A 149 4.78 25.84 11.45
N ALA A 150 6.02 26.22 11.73
CA ALA A 150 6.59 26.19 13.06
C ALA A 150 7.23 27.54 13.38
N SER A 151 7.03 28.01 14.61
CA SER A 151 7.58 29.27 15.07
C SER A 151 8.21 29.11 16.46
N GLY A 152 9.24 29.89 16.72
CA GLY A 152 9.89 29.99 18.01
C GLY A 152 10.94 31.08 18.00
N ARG A 153 10.77 32.12 18.81
CA ARG A 153 11.73 33.24 18.85
C ARG A 153 13.14 32.77 19.16
N GLY A 154 14.14 33.37 18.50
CA GLY A 154 15.54 33.09 18.78
C GLY A 154 16.01 31.73 18.26
N HIS A 155 15.52 31.32 17.08
CA HIS A 155 15.78 30.01 16.47
C HIS A 155 15.06 28.82 17.15
N GLY A 156 13.89 29.05 17.72
CA GLY A 156 13.08 28.03 18.40
C GLY A 156 12.24 27.13 17.48
N ALA A 157 12.12 27.47 16.20
CA ALA A 157 11.60 26.56 15.18
C ALA A 157 12.71 25.67 14.65
N HIS A 158 12.56 24.36 14.73
CA HIS A 158 13.59 23.39 14.38
C HIS A 158 13.08 22.36 13.38
N LEU A 159 13.87 22.09 12.35
CA LEU A 159 13.65 21.05 11.36
C LEU A 159 14.89 20.16 11.23
N ARG A 160 14.67 18.85 11.18
CA ARG A 160 15.70 17.86 10.87
C ARG A 160 15.28 16.96 9.72
N TYR A 161 16.17 16.82 8.75
CA TYR A 161 16.03 15.88 7.64
C TYR A 161 17.41 15.31 7.28
N ARG A 162 17.63 14.02 7.57
CA ARG A 162 18.95 13.36 7.46
C ARG A 162 20.04 14.17 8.18
N GLU A 163 21.11 14.58 7.50
CA GLU A 163 22.17 15.43 8.04
C GLU A 163 21.88 16.94 7.97
N VAL A 164 20.72 17.35 7.45
CA VAL A 164 20.31 18.77 7.37
C VAL A 164 19.54 19.14 8.62
N GLU A 165 20.03 20.14 9.34
CA GLU A 165 19.38 20.73 10.51
C GLU A 165 19.12 22.21 10.21
N ILE A 166 17.89 22.68 10.43
CA ILE A 166 17.52 24.09 10.26
C ILE A 166 16.90 24.57 11.56
N LYS A 167 17.48 25.60 12.16
CA LYS A 167 16.89 26.32 13.30
C LYS A 167 16.54 27.73 12.86
N ALA A 168 15.33 28.19 13.10
CA ALA A 168 14.82 29.44 12.57
C ALA A 168 13.84 30.11 13.53
N ASP A 169 13.60 31.41 13.37
CA ASP A 169 12.51 32.09 14.10
C ASP A 169 11.16 31.56 13.59
N ASP A 170 11.02 31.43 12.28
CA ASP A 170 9.85 30.88 11.60
C ASP A 170 10.29 29.94 10.47
N LEU A 171 9.59 28.82 10.32
CA LEU A 171 9.75 27.93 9.17
C LEU A 171 8.41 27.40 8.67
N GLN A 172 8.37 27.11 7.38
CA GLN A 172 7.22 26.52 6.72
C GLN A 172 7.67 25.37 5.81
N VAL A 173 7.04 24.21 5.94
CA VAL A 173 7.36 22.98 5.21
C VAL A 173 6.18 22.55 4.37
N ASN A 174 6.34 22.52 3.04
CA ASN A 174 5.43 21.80 2.16
C ASN A 174 5.83 20.33 2.16
N VAL A 175 5.06 19.52 2.89
CA VAL A 175 5.42 18.14 3.23
C VAL A 175 5.59 17.27 1.97
N PRO A 176 4.62 17.18 1.04
CA PRO A 176 4.78 16.36 -0.18
C PRO A 176 5.92 16.81 -1.10
N ALA A 177 6.25 18.11 -1.11
CA ALA A 177 7.24 18.67 -2.01
C ALA A 177 8.68 18.61 -1.47
N TYR A 178 8.87 18.22 -0.21
CA TYR A 178 10.16 18.33 0.50
C TYR A 178 10.71 19.77 0.48
N GLU A 179 9.84 20.77 0.41
CA GLU A 179 10.23 22.19 0.33
C GLU A 179 10.11 22.84 1.71
N VAL A 180 11.19 23.49 2.15
CA VAL A 180 11.21 24.30 3.37
C VAL A 180 11.49 25.75 3.03
N LYS A 181 10.77 26.65 3.70
CA LYS A 181 11.02 28.09 3.75
C LYS A 181 11.35 28.45 5.20
N ALA A 182 12.31 29.34 5.43
CA ALA A 182 12.66 29.73 6.78
C ALA A 182 13.11 31.20 6.84
N ARG A 183 12.91 31.82 8.00
CA ARG A 183 13.33 33.20 8.31
C ARG A 183 14.28 33.20 9.50
N LYS A 184 15.36 33.98 9.41
CA LYS A 184 16.46 34.01 10.40
C LYS A 184 16.91 32.59 10.75
N ALA A 185 17.34 31.88 9.71
CA ALA A 185 17.60 30.46 9.75
C ALA A 185 19.09 30.17 9.85
N ARG A 186 19.47 29.42 10.88
CA ARG A 186 20.74 28.71 10.97
C ARG A 186 20.60 27.35 10.31
N VAL A 187 21.31 27.15 9.21
CA VAL A 187 21.32 25.90 8.45
C VAL A 187 22.63 25.17 8.69
N THR A 188 22.54 23.95 9.21
CA THR A 188 23.67 23.04 9.38
C THR A 188 23.56 21.90 8.39
N ILE A 189 24.62 21.68 7.61
CA ILE A 189 24.76 20.52 6.71
C ILE A 189 26.08 19.83 7.03
N GLY A 190 25.99 18.63 7.62
CA GLY A 190 27.18 17.92 8.09
C GLY A 190 27.89 18.69 9.21
N LYS A 191 29.07 19.26 8.91
CA LYS A 191 29.86 20.06 9.87
C LYS A 191 29.76 21.57 9.66
N ASN A 192 29.17 22.01 8.55
CA ASN A 192 29.15 23.42 8.16
C ASN A 192 27.85 24.08 8.61
N THR A 193 27.93 25.31 9.11
CA THR A 193 26.78 26.10 9.58
C THR A 193 26.75 27.44 8.86
N TYR A 194 25.56 27.86 8.43
CA TYR A 194 25.34 29.11 7.69
C TYR A 194 24.12 29.86 8.23
N GLU A 195 24.20 31.19 8.28
CA GLU A 195 23.12 32.05 8.77
C GLU A 195 22.40 32.73 7.59
N PHE A 196 21.09 32.55 7.51
CA PHE A 196 20.20 33.07 6.47
C PHE A 196 19.17 34.02 7.06
N GLU A 197 18.95 35.18 6.46
CA GLU A 197 17.80 36.03 6.75
C GLU A 197 16.51 35.42 6.20
N GLU A 198 16.57 34.89 4.98
CA GLU A 198 15.49 34.13 4.34
C GLU A 198 16.09 32.96 3.56
N LEU A 199 15.42 31.81 3.62
CA LEU A 199 15.86 30.57 2.99
C LEU A 199 14.69 29.90 2.26
N TRP A 200 14.94 29.37 1.08
CA TRP A 200 14.15 28.33 0.43
C TRP A 200 15.04 27.14 0.10
N MET A 201 14.58 25.92 0.37
CA MET A 201 15.37 24.71 0.11
C MET A 201 14.49 23.51 -0.21
N LYS A 202 14.91 22.69 -1.20
CA LYS A 202 14.44 21.31 -1.39
C LYS A 202 15.31 20.35 -0.59
N LEU A 203 14.73 19.77 0.45
CA LEU A 203 15.41 18.90 1.41
C LEU A 203 15.93 17.62 0.75
N ASN A 204 15.12 16.94 -0.05
CA ASN A 204 15.52 15.70 -0.75
C ASN A 204 16.63 15.90 -1.78
N GLN A 205 16.68 17.08 -2.42
CA GLN A 205 17.76 17.46 -3.34
C GLN A 205 18.97 18.07 -2.64
N ARG A 206 18.81 18.44 -1.35
CA ARG A 206 19.78 19.21 -0.56
C ARG A 206 20.27 20.45 -1.29
N LYS A 207 19.34 21.16 -1.93
CA LYS A 207 19.62 22.36 -2.74
C LYS A 207 18.63 23.45 -2.38
N GLY A 208 19.12 24.66 -2.25
CA GLY A 208 18.31 25.82 -1.93
C GLY A 208 18.99 27.12 -2.31
N TRP A 209 18.33 28.22 -1.98
CA TRP A 209 18.91 29.54 -2.08
C TRP A 209 18.24 30.48 -1.08
N GLY A 210 18.88 31.60 -0.82
CA GLY A 210 18.37 32.60 0.10
C GLY A 210 19.29 33.79 0.24
N PHE A 211 18.99 34.62 1.23
CA PHE A 211 19.84 35.74 1.62
C PHE A 211 20.64 35.32 2.85
N ALA A 212 21.96 35.17 2.71
CA ALA A 212 22.84 34.75 3.80
C ALA A 212 23.94 35.76 4.04
N THR A 213 24.39 35.84 5.29
CA THR A 213 25.60 36.60 5.63
C THR A 213 26.82 35.76 5.27
N ALA A 214 27.57 36.18 4.26
CA ALA A 214 28.72 35.45 3.75
C ALA A 214 29.87 36.37 3.36
N SER A 215 31.09 35.85 3.48
CA SER A 215 32.34 36.51 3.08
C SER A 215 32.76 36.03 1.69
N PHE A 216 32.43 36.82 0.66
CA PHE A 216 32.95 36.62 -0.69
C PHE A 216 33.94 37.72 -1.04
N PRO A 217 35.01 37.43 -1.79
CA PRO A 217 35.96 38.46 -2.21
C PRO A 217 35.29 39.47 -3.14
N VAL A 218 35.28 40.73 -2.72
CA VAL A 218 34.85 41.87 -3.54
C VAL A 218 36.04 42.77 -3.78
N PHE A 219 36.38 43.02 -5.03
CA PHE A 219 37.42 43.97 -5.38
C PHE A 219 36.83 45.39 -5.39
N ARG A 220 37.39 46.28 -4.57
CA ARG A 220 37.01 47.69 -4.53
C ARG A 220 38.22 48.55 -4.89
N THR A 221 37.99 49.56 -5.71
CA THR A 221 39.00 50.57 -6.01
C THR A 221 38.98 51.63 -4.91
N VAL A 222 40.08 51.79 -4.19
CA VAL A 222 40.27 52.84 -3.20
C VAL A 222 41.18 53.90 -3.81
N SER A 223 40.79 55.17 -3.76
CA SER A 223 41.57 56.28 -4.30
C SER A 223 41.91 57.27 -3.20
N ASN A 224 43.20 57.61 -3.06
CA ASN A 224 43.69 58.68 -2.18
C ASN A 224 44.03 59.95 -2.97
N GLY A 225 43.27 60.24 -4.04
CA GLY A 225 43.37 61.49 -4.82
C GLY A 225 44.47 61.50 -5.91
N ILE A 226 45.50 60.65 -5.82
CA ILE A 226 46.59 60.57 -6.82
C ILE A 226 46.83 59.13 -7.33
N VAL A 227 46.48 58.10 -6.54
CA VAL A 227 46.66 56.68 -6.89
C VAL A 227 45.38 55.91 -6.57
N ALA A 228 44.94 55.09 -7.53
CA ALA A 228 43.85 54.12 -7.35
C ALA A 228 44.44 52.72 -7.13
N SER A 229 44.15 52.10 -5.98
CA SER A 229 44.55 50.72 -5.69
C SER A 229 43.33 49.81 -5.59
N VAL A 230 43.45 48.58 -6.11
CA VAL A 230 42.41 47.56 -6.00
C VAL A 230 42.64 46.80 -4.71
N VAL A 231 41.70 46.92 -3.76
CA VAL A 231 41.74 46.23 -2.48
C VAL A 231 40.69 45.11 -2.49
N GLN A 232 41.08 43.92 -2.03
CA GLN A 232 40.19 42.78 -1.86
C GLN A 232 39.53 42.86 -0.48
N ASP A 233 38.21 43.04 -0.47
CA ASP A 233 37.38 43.12 0.72
C ASP A 233 36.61 41.80 0.91
N THR A 234 36.84 41.13 2.03
CA THR A 234 36.20 39.87 2.42
C THR A 234 35.26 40.03 3.62
N SER A 235 34.89 41.27 3.96
CA SER A 235 33.97 41.54 5.07
C SER A 235 32.63 40.83 4.86
N PRO A 236 32.06 40.19 5.90
CA PRO A 236 30.78 39.52 5.80
C PRO A 236 29.67 40.51 5.44
N ARG A 237 28.89 40.18 4.42
CA ARG A 237 27.74 40.99 3.95
C ARG A 237 26.57 40.07 3.60
N LEU A 238 25.37 40.65 3.53
CA LEU A 238 24.20 39.93 3.04
C LEU A 238 24.31 39.72 1.52
N TRP A 239 24.28 38.47 1.09
CA TRP A 239 24.34 38.07 -0.31
C TRP A 239 23.17 37.16 -0.66
N ALA A 240 22.70 37.27 -1.90
CA ALA A 240 21.93 36.19 -2.51
C ALA A 240 22.87 35.02 -2.80
N VAL A 241 22.59 33.86 -2.22
CA VAL A 241 23.45 32.69 -2.30
C VAL A 241 22.66 31.43 -2.63
N ASP A 242 23.31 30.52 -3.35
CA ASP A 242 22.87 29.14 -3.48
C ASP A 242 23.52 28.32 -2.36
N ILE A 243 22.77 27.37 -1.79
CA ILE A 243 23.27 26.38 -0.84
C ILE A 243 23.10 24.98 -1.39
N ASP A 244 24.16 24.18 -1.30
CA ASP A 244 24.14 22.75 -1.57
C ASP A 244 25.07 21.99 -0.61
N GLN A 245 25.32 20.70 -0.87
CA GLN A 245 26.18 19.86 -0.03
C GLN A 245 27.63 20.37 0.06
N SER A 246 28.11 21.14 -0.92
CA SER A 246 29.46 21.71 -0.94
C SER A 246 29.57 23.01 -0.13
N GLY A 247 28.44 23.58 0.27
CA GLY A 247 28.36 24.81 1.04
C GLY A 247 27.59 25.90 0.31
N VAL A 248 28.00 27.15 0.54
CA VAL A 248 27.31 28.34 0.05
C VAL A 248 28.14 29.03 -1.03
N ARG A 249 27.50 29.41 -2.14
CA ARG A 249 28.12 30.14 -3.25
C ARG A 249 27.26 31.31 -3.68
N LYS A 250 27.89 32.37 -4.22
CA LYS A 250 27.15 33.51 -4.76
C LYS A 250 26.20 33.05 -5.88
N ARG A 251 24.92 33.41 -5.75
CA ARG A 251 23.90 33.05 -6.74
C ARG A 251 24.07 33.87 -8.01
N THR A 252 23.99 33.19 -9.15
CA THR A 252 23.97 33.81 -10.50
C THR A 252 22.64 33.61 -11.21
N ALA A 253 21.83 32.66 -10.77
CA ALA A 253 20.51 32.38 -11.32
C ALA A 253 19.49 33.48 -10.95
N PRO A 254 18.42 33.67 -11.76
CA PRO A 254 17.34 34.60 -11.46
C PRO A 254 16.74 34.35 -10.06
N MET A 255 16.39 35.44 -9.37
CA MET A 255 15.79 35.40 -8.04
C MET A 255 14.27 35.54 -8.15
N ASN A 256 13.54 34.49 -7.81
CA ASN A 256 12.08 34.54 -7.71
C ASN A 256 11.66 34.74 -6.25
N ARG A 257 11.34 35.97 -5.86
CA ARG A 257 10.98 36.28 -4.46
C ARG A 257 9.76 35.51 -3.93
N ASP A 258 8.90 35.00 -4.80
CA ASP A 258 7.74 34.21 -4.36
C ASP A 258 8.14 32.85 -3.75
N GLU A 259 9.33 32.34 -4.09
CA GLU A 259 9.87 31.11 -3.49
C GLU A 259 10.17 31.30 -1.98
N LEU A 260 10.51 32.51 -1.55
CA LEU A 260 10.79 32.84 -0.14
C LEU A 260 9.54 33.23 0.66
N LYS A 261 8.43 33.58 0.00
CA LYS A 261 7.20 33.99 0.67
C LYS A 261 6.51 32.83 1.36
N PHE A 262 6.13 33.02 2.62
CA PHE A 262 5.32 32.07 3.36
C PHE A 262 3.89 32.08 2.80
N LYS A 263 3.29 30.90 2.72
CA LYS A 263 1.89 30.72 2.37
C LYS A 263 1.02 30.97 3.60
N ASP A 264 -0.05 31.74 3.45
CA ASP A 264 -1.04 31.86 4.52
C ASP A 264 -1.85 30.57 4.63
N ILE A 265 -1.83 29.97 5.83
CA ILE A 265 -2.56 28.73 6.14
C ILE A 265 -3.65 28.94 7.19
N LEU A 266 -3.83 30.16 7.73
CA LEU A 266 -4.76 30.43 8.83
C LEU A 266 -6.23 30.26 8.41
N GLY A 267 -6.52 30.46 7.12
CA GLY A 267 -7.83 30.21 6.53
C GLY A 267 -8.17 28.72 6.34
N SER A 268 -7.28 27.81 6.73
CA SER A 268 -7.51 26.38 6.57
C SER A 268 -8.65 25.91 7.45
N LEU A 269 -9.58 25.21 6.84
CA LEU A 269 -10.72 24.62 7.52
C LEU A 269 -10.28 23.59 8.56
N SER A 270 -9.29 22.77 8.24
CA SER A 270 -8.79 21.72 9.13
C SER A 270 -7.31 21.89 9.39
N MET A 271 -6.99 22.01 10.67
CA MET A 271 -5.63 22.22 11.15
C MET A 271 -5.31 21.26 12.29
N VAL A 272 -4.04 20.92 12.43
CA VAL A 272 -3.53 20.21 13.60
C VAL A 272 -2.45 21.04 14.24
N GLU A 273 -2.74 21.53 15.44
CA GLU A 273 -1.72 22.14 16.29
C GLU A 273 -1.03 21.03 17.07
N ALA A 274 0.28 21.13 17.24
CA ALA A 274 1.07 20.15 17.98
C ALA A 274 2.24 20.82 18.67
N LYS A 275 3.01 20.05 19.45
CA LYS A 275 4.34 20.50 19.92
C LYS A 275 5.47 19.94 19.07
N ARG A 276 5.29 18.76 18.47
CA ARG A 276 6.26 18.13 17.56
C ARG A 276 5.50 17.35 16.50
N ALA A 277 6.07 17.31 15.30
CA ALA A 277 5.60 16.45 14.23
C ALA A 277 6.74 15.72 13.53
N THR A 278 6.46 14.50 13.07
CA THR A 278 7.32 13.73 12.18
C THR A 278 6.52 13.43 10.92
N ALA A 279 6.93 13.98 9.80
CA ALA A 279 6.26 13.81 8.51
C ALA A 279 7.02 12.79 7.66
N TYR A 280 6.31 11.76 7.19
CA TYR A 280 6.71 10.86 6.12
C TYR A 280 6.03 11.35 4.84
N PRO A 281 6.73 12.11 3.96
CA PRO A 281 6.10 12.90 2.88
C PRO A 281 5.17 12.14 1.93
N HIS A 282 5.44 10.85 1.73
CA HIS A 282 4.66 9.99 0.84
C HIS A 282 3.62 9.13 1.57
N LYS A 283 3.45 9.29 2.88
CA LYS A 283 2.67 8.36 3.72
C LYS A 283 1.83 9.08 4.79
N THR A 284 2.43 9.39 5.93
CA THR A 284 1.72 9.88 7.12
C THR A 284 2.45 11.02 7.82
N ILE A 285 1.74 11.75 8.68
CA ILE A 285 2.32 12.70 9.64
C ILE A 285 1.93 12.25 11.03
N GLN A 286 2.92 12.19 11.91
CA GLN A 286 2.81 11.84 13.31
C GLN A 286 2.95 13.10 14.15
N PHE A 287 2.05 13.32 15.11
CA PHE A 287 1.97 14.50 15.95
C PHE A 287 2.03 14.13 17.43
N HIS A 288 2.72 14.97 18.21
CA HIS A 288 2.75 14.90 19.67
C HIS A 288 2.01 16.09 20.28
N ARG A 289 1.14 15.81 21.25
CA ARG A 289 0.22 16.77 21.89
C ARG A 289 -0.64 17.49 20.85
N ALA A 290 -1.30 16.70 20.02
CA ALA A 290 -2.12 17.18 18.92
C ALA A 290 -3.43 17.81 19.44
N ASN A 291 -3.79 18.95 18.88
CA ASN A 291 -5.10 19.57 18.97
C ASN A 291 -5.65 19.73 17.56
N VAL A 292 -6.58 18.85 17.20
CA VAL A 292 -7.24 18.85 15.90
C VAL A 292 -8.34 19.92 15.91
N LYS A 293 -8.22 20.88 15.00
CA LYS A 293 -9.16 21.99 14.83
C LYS A 293 -9.90 21.89 13.50
N VAL A 294 -11.21 22.17 13.53
CA VAL A 294 -12.07 22.29 12.35
C VAL A 294 -12.86 23.59 12.44
N GLY A 295 -12.77 24.45 11.42
CA GLY A 295 -13.39 25.78 11.43
C GLY A 295 -12.92 26.65 12.61
N GLY A 296 -11.64 26.50 13.01
CA GLY A 296 -11.06 27.16 14.19
C GLY A 296 -11.44 26.56 15.55
N GLN A 297 -12.42 25.66 15.60
CA GLN A 297 -12.87 25.02 16.84
C GLN A 297 -12.11 23.74 17.13
N SER A 298 -11.74 23.51 18.40
CA SER A 298 -11.04 22.27 18.80
C SER A 298 -12.04 21.11 18.83
N VAL A 299 -11.78 20.10 18.01
CA VAL A 299 -12.65 18.89 17.89
C VAL A 299 -12.09 17.74 18.71
N MET A 300 -10.76 17.59 18.77
CA MET A 300 -10.12 16.48 19.44
C MET A 300 -8.72 16.85 19.96
N LYS A 301 -8.42 16.53 21.21
CA LYS A 301 -7.08 16.66 21.80
C LYS A 301 -6.52 15.28 22.11
N LEU A 302 -5.33 14.99 21.58
CA LEU A 302 -4.69 13.68 21.69
C LEU A 302 -3.23 13.83 22.10
N PRO A 303 -2.72 12.98 23.01
CA PRO A 303 -1.30 12.99 23.34
C PRO A 303 -0.43 12.59 22.14
N LEU A 304 -0.91 11.64 21.32
CA LEU A 304 -0.25 11.14 20.12
C LEU A 304 -1.31 10.97 19.03
N PHE A 305 -0.99 11.37 17.80
CA PHE A 305 -1.94 11.33 16.69
C PHE A 305 -1.21 11.14 15.36
N GLU A 306 -1.75 10.31 14.46
CA GLU A 306 -1.21 10.09 13.12
C GLU A 306 -2.30 10.32 12.07
N MET A 307 -1.93 10.84 10.91
CA MET A 307 -2.83 10.96 9.75
C MET A 307 -2.11 10.70 8.43
N ASN A 308 -2.85 10.39 7.36
CA ASN A 308 -2.31 10.31 6.00
C ASN A 308 -2.10 11.71 5.38
N VAL A 309 -0.96 11.95 4.72
CA VAL A 309 -0.63 13.22 4.05
C VAL A 309 -1.60 13.55 2.90
N PHE A 310 -2.12 12.52 2.24
CA PHE A 310 -3.04 12.60 1.11
C PHE A 310 -4.48 12.27 1.51
N THR A 311 -4.86 12.49 2.78
CA THR A 311 -6.25 12.33 3.22
C THR A 311 -7.18 13.12 2.30
N SER A 312 -8.19 12.44 1.76
CA SER A 312 -9.21 13.07 0.92
C SER A 312 -10.20 13.86 1.77
N SER A 313 -10.46 13.43 3.00
CA SER A 313 -11.36 14.16 3.89
C SER A 313 -10.60 15.12 4.81
N PRO A 314 -11.08 16.38 4.96
CA PRO A 314 -10.58 17.31 5.95
C PRO A 314 -11.04 16.94 7.37
N ILE A 315 -12.02 16.03 7.55
CA ILE A 315 -12.47 15.58 8.88
C ILE A 315 -11.75 14.29 9.28
N ILE A 316 -10.95 14.40 10.32
CA ILE A 316 -10.17 13.29 10.89
C ILE A 316 -11.07 12.25 11.60
N THR A 317 -12.26 12.62 12.10
CA THR A 317 -13.15 11.70 12.84
C THR A 317 -13.82 10.63 11.97
N GLU A 318 -13.84 10.80 10.64
CA GLU A 318 -14.43 9.84 9.69
C GLU A 318 -13.66 8.51 9.65
N GLN A 319 -12.37 8.55 9.99
CA GLN A 319 -11.54 7.35 10.03
C GLN A 319 -11.92 6.44 11.20
N TYR A 320 -12.64 6.96 12.21
CA TYR A 320 -12.93 6.24 13.45
C TYR A 320 -14.37 5.80 13.60
N ILE A 321 -15.33 6.54 13.04
CA ILE A 321 -16.76 6.22 13.16
C ILE A 321 -17.37 6.23 11.76
N ASN A 322 -17.87 5.08 11.36
CA ASN A 322 -18.55 4.91 10.09
C ASN A 322 -19.96 4.38 10.34
N VAL A 323 -20.92 4.84 9.56
CA VAL A 323 -22.26 4.24 9.52
C VAL A 323 -22.48 3.76 8.11
N SER A 324 -22.72 2.47 7.93
CA SER A 324 -23.03 1.90 6.62
C SER A 324 -24.20 0.95 6.73
N SER A 325 -25.17 1.10 5.84
CA SER A 325 -26.37 0.27 5.78
C SER A 325 -27.07 0.09 7.13
N ASN A 326 -27.24 1.20 7.87
CA ASN A 326 -27.79 1.26 9.24
C ASN A 326 -26.92 0.61 10.34
N GLN A 327 -25.67 0.26 10.05
CA GLN A 327 -24.76 -0.35 11.02
C GLN A 327 -23.66 0.63 11.40
N LEU A 328 -23.47 0.80 12.71
CA LEU A 328 -22.40 1.59 13.29
C LEU A 328 -21.13 0.75 13.37
N ALA A 329 -20.03 1.26 12.82
CA ALA A 329 -18.70 0.71 12.95
C ALA A 329 -17.79 1.73 13.65
N VAL A 330 -17.04 1.28 14.64
CA VAL A 330 -16.02 2.09 15.33
C VAL A 330 -14.66 1.42 15.12
N ASN A 331 -13.65 2.21 14.78
CA ASN A 331 -12.25 1.80 14.64
C ASN A 331 -11.36 2.90 15.20
N TYR A 332 -11.13 2.90 16.50
CA TYR A 332 -10.40 3.96 17.19
C TYR A 332 -8.99 3.50 17.59
N PRO A 333 -7.92 4.04 16.98
CA PRO A 333 -6.54 3.78 17.35
C PRO A 333 -6.08 4.71 18.48
N TYR A 334 -5.77 4.13 19.64
CA TYR A 334 -5.13 4.82 20.75
C TYR A 334 -3.63 4.55 20.76
N TYR A 335 -2.83 5.51 20.31
CA TYR A 335 -1.38 5.39 20.25
C TYR A 335 -0.74 5.42 21.64
N LEU A 336 0.05 4.38 21.94
CA LEU A 336 0.88 4.25 23.14
C LEU A 336 2.27 4.84 22.91
N SER A 337 2.81 4.66 21.72
CA SER A 337 4.07 5.25 21.28
C SER A 337 3.99 5.60 19.79
N LEU A 338 4.56 6.75 19.43
CA LEU A 338 4.60 7.24 18.06
C LEU A 338 5.93 7.98 17.90
N LYS A 339 6.91 7.33 17.28
CA LYS A 339 8.27 7.83 17.11
C LYS A 339 8.80 7.40 15.74
N PRO A 340 9.80 8.09 15.17
CA PRO A 340 10.42 7.62 13.93
C PRO A 340 10.93 6.19 14.08
N GLY A 341 10.38 5.29 13.27
CA GLY A 341 10.74 3.87 13.26
C GLY A 341 10.18 3.03 14.41
N GLU A 342 9.28 3.56 15.23
CA GLU A 342 8.51 2.75 16.19
C GLU A 342 7.10 3.31 16.38
N THR A 343 6.10 2.46 16.28
CA THR A 343 4.71 2.83 16.55
C THR A 343 4.03 1.72 17.32
N SER A 344 3.33 2.05 18.40
CA SER A 344 2.52 1.11 19.16
C SER A 344 1.18 1.72 19.50
N LEU A 345 0.12 0.94 19.38
CA LEU A 345 -1.25 1.38 19.64
C LEU A 345 -2.13 0.25 20.19
N MET A 346 -3.17 0.65 20.90
CA MET A 346 -4.34 -0.16 21.21
C MET A 346 -5.49 0.30 20.32
N ARG A 347 -6.07 -0.58 19.52
CA ARG A 347 -7.16 -0.25 18.61
C ARG A 347 -8.46 -0.84 19.14
N PHE A 348 -9.41 0.03 19.44
CA PHE A 348 -10.77 -0.38 19.76
C PHE A 348 -11.59 -0.55 18.48
N ARG A 349 -12.25 -1.71 18.35
CA ARG A 349 -13.12 -2.01 17.21
C ARG A 349 -14.52 -2.43 17.63
N TYR A 350 -15.50 -1.98 16.86
CA TYR A 350 -16.90 -2.40 16.94
C TYR A 350 -17.49 -2.47 15.52
N GLY A 351 -18.24 -3.53 15.20
CA GLY A 351 -19.01 -3.61 13.94
C GLY A 351 -18.15 -3.57 12.66
N ASN A 352 -16.90 -4.06 12.72
CA ASN A 352 -15.89 -3.73 11.73
C ASN A 352 -16.18 -4.32 10.33
N ARG A 353 -16.00 -3.50 9.30
CA ARG A 353 -16.06 -3.89 7.88
C ARG A 353 -14.66 -4.29 7.42
N TYR A 354 -14.40 -5.60 7.33
CA TYR A 354 -13.17 -6.10 6.72
C TYR A 354 -13.34 -6.07 5.19
N GLY A 355 -12.71 -5.10 4.52
CA GLY A 355 -12.70 -5.02 3.06
C GLY A 355 -14.06 -4.69 2.41
N GLY A 356 -14.20 -5.02 1.12
CA GLY A 356 -15.36 -4.69 0.28
C GLY A 356 -16.62 -5.52 0.51
N GLY A 357 -16.64 -6.41 1.52
CA GLY A 357 -17.78 -7.26 1.86
C GLY A 357 -18.92 -6.55 2.61
N ILE A 358 -20.05 -7.26 2.74
CA ILE A 358 -21.29 -6.83 3.45
C ILE A 358 -21.45 -7.58 4.79
N GLY A 359 -20.43 -8.30 5.26
CA GLY A 359 -20.42 -8.92 6.59
C GLY A 359 -19.90 -7.99 7.68
N ASN A 360 -20.50 -8.05 8.85
CA ASN A 360 -20.01 -7.38 10.06
C ASN A 360 -19.40 -8.43 10.99
N SER A 361 -18.25 -8.13 11.59
CA SER A 361 -17.95 -8.73 12.89
C SER A 361 -18.84 -8.05 13.93
N SER A 362 -19.83 -8.76 14.45
CA SER A 362 -20.55 -8.31 15.64
C SER A 362 -19.63 -8.44 16.86
N GLY A 363 -19.62 -7.43 17.73
CA GLY A 363 -18.88 -7.44 18.98
C GLY A 363 -17.87 -6.32 19.13
N MET A 364 -17.47 -6.07 20.38
CA MET A 364 -16.42 -5.12 20.75
C MET A 364 -15.14 -5.91 21.01
N PHE A 365 -14.02 -5.44 20.48
CA PHE A 365 -12.72 -6.05 20.74
C PHE A 365 -11.59 -5.03 20.68
N LEU A 366 -10.45 -5.42 21.24
CA LEU A 366 -9.23 -4.64 21.24
C LEU A 366 -8.16 -5.37 20.42
N ASP A 367 -7.41 -4.61 19.63
CA ASP A 367 -6.18 -5.09 19.02
C ASP A 367 -5.00 -4.33 19.62
N TYR A 368 -3.91 -5.01 19.94
CA TYR A 368 -2.62 -4.39 20.19
C TYR A 368 -1.77 -4.50 18.93
N GLU A 369 -1.25 -3.38 18.44
CA GLU A 369 -0.37 -3.33 17.26
C GLU A 369 0.94 -2.65 17.66
N ARG A 370 2.08 -3.26 17.32
CA ARG A 370 3.41 -2.66 17.43
C ARG A 370 4.16 -2.83 16.11
N HIS A 371 4.71 -1.75 15.60
CA HIS A 371 5.53 -1.70 14.41
C HIS A 371 6.90 -1.11 14.77
N TRP A 372 7.96 -1.65 14.19
CA TRP A 372 9.30 -1.09 14.30
C TRP A 372 10.01 -1.14 12.95
N ASN A 373 10.91 -0.19 12.71
CA ASN A 373 11.81 -0.21 11.56
C ASN A 373 13.13 0.49 11.89
N LYS A 374 14.14 0.18 11.09
CA LYS A 374 15.45 0.84 11.10
C LYS A 374 15.86 1.10 9.65
N GLY A 375 15.35 2.20 9.09
CA GLY A 375 15.55 2.56 7.69
C GLY A 375 15.11 1.44 6.74
N ASP A 376 16.00 1.06 5.82
CA ASP A 376 15.77 -0.02 4.86
C ASP A 376 16.34 -1.38 5.31
N GLU A 377 17.08 -1.40 6.43
CA GLU A 377 17.78 -2.59 6.92
C GLU A 377 16.85 -3.53 7.67
N MET A 378 15.83 -3.00 8.33
CA MET A 378 14.98 -3.80 9.21
C MET A 378 13.58 -3.20 9.31
N GLU A 379 12.57 -4.06 9.29
CA GLU A 379 11.17 -3.70 9.54
C GLU A 379 10.48 -4.87 10.21
N GLY A 380 9.63 -4.63 11.20
CA GLY A 380 8.88 -5.70 11.85
C GLY A 380 7.57 -5.20 12.44
N ALA A 381 6.71 -6.15 12.75
CA ALA A 381 5.48 -5.88 13.46
C ALA A 381 5.07 -7.04 14.35
N PHE A 382 4.32 -6.70 15.39
CA PHE A 382 3.69 -7.62 16.29
C PHE A 382 2.25 -7.18 16.51
N THR A 383 1.32 -8.12 16.48
CA THR A 383 -0.10 -7.87 16.61
C THR A 383 -0.73 -8.90 17.53
N VAL A 384 -1.56 -8.44 18.46
CA VAL A 384 -2.51 -9.27 19.21
C VAL A 384 -3.90 -8.79 18.81
N GLY A 385 -4.61 -9.58 18.03
CA GLY A 385 -5.92 -9.20 17.50
C GLY A 385 -7.06 -9.89 18.24
N GLY A 386 -8.22 -9.24 18.28
CA GLY A 386 -9.46 -9.86 18.77
C GLY A 386 -9.52 -10.05 20.29
N VAL A 387 -8.78 -9.27 21.08
CA VAL A 387 -8.82 -9.35 22.54
C VAL A 387 -10.23 -8.98 23.03
N GLY A 388 -10.81 -9.86 23.87
CA GLY A 388 -12.20 -9.76 24.33
C GLY A 388 -13.18 -10.62 23.53
N ARG A 389 -12.69 -11.36 22.52
CA ARG A 389 -13.45 -12.41 21.81
C ARG A 389 -12.84 -13.79 22.04
N ASP A 390 -13.62 -14.82 21.75
CA ASP A 390 -13.22 -16.23 21.83
C ASP A 390 -12.31 -16.68 20.67
N ASP A 391 -11.86 -15.76 19.82
CA ASP A 391 -11.06 -16.04 18.64
C ASP A 391 -9.90 -15.05 18.47
N TRP A 392 -9.30 -14.64 19.59
CA TRP A 392 -8.10 -13.82 19.62
C TRP A 392 -6.91 -14.54 18.95
N GLY A 393 -6.01 -13.78 18.35
CA GLY A 393 -4.84 -14.32 17.67
C GLY A 393 -3.58 -13.47 17.82
N LEU A 394 -2.44 -14.09 17.52
CA LEU A 394 -1.13 -13.45 17.53
C LEU A 394 -0.57 -13.39 16.12
N GLY A 395 0.18 -12.35 15.82
CA GLY A 395 0.94 -12.21 14.58
C GLY A 395 2.27 -11.54 14.87
N MET A 396 3.35 -12.08 14.30
CA MET A 396 4.67 -11.48 14.34
C MET A 396 5.28 -11.57 12.95
N ARG A 397 5.86 -10.49 12.47
CA ARG A 397 6.54 -10.43 11.18
C ARG A 397 7.80 -9.62 11.28
N GLN A 398 8.80 -10.00 10.51
CA GLN A 398 10.13 -9.44 10.59
C GLN A 398 10.82 -9.52 9.23
N PHE A 399 11.39 -8.40 8.83
CA PHE A 399 12.19 -8.22 7.63
C PHE A 399 13.59 -7.76 8.06
N TRP A 400 14.60 -8.32 7.43
CA TRP A 400 15.98 -7.92 7.56
C TRP A 400 16.63 -7.84 6.19
N MET A 401 17.46 -6.83 5.99
CA MET A 401 18.32 -6.68 4.83
C MET A 401 19.76 -6.48 5.30
N THR A 402 20.63 -7.37 4.87
CA THR A 402 22.06 -7.33 5.19
C THR A 402 22.83 -6.43 4.21
N PRO A 403 24.06 -5.99 4.55
CA PRO A 403 24.88 -5.16 3.66
C PRO A 403 25.21 -5.81 2.31
N ASP A 404 25.32 -7.15 2.24
CA ASP A 404 25.50 -7.94 1.03
C ASP A 404 24.23 -8.09 0.18
N ARG A 405 23.15 -7.37 0.54
CA ARG A 405 21.84 -7.36 -0.14
C ARG A 405 21.06 -8.67 0.00
N THR A 406 21.41 -9.53 0.94
CA THR A 406 20.54 -10.65 1.32
C THR A 406 19.34 -10.08 2.08
N SER A 407 18.13 -10.43 1.65
CA SER A 407 16.89 -10.01 2.32
C SER A 407 16.17 -11.23 2.88
N ILE A 408 15.77 -11.14 4.15
CA ILE A 408 15.09 -12.20 4.90
C ILE A 408 13.76 -11.65 5.38
N ASN A 409 12.67 -12.30 5.01
CA ASN A 409 11.33 -12.09 5.55
C ASN A 409 10.97 -13.30 6.41
N ALA A 410 10.37 -13.09 7.56
CA ALA A 410 9.81 -14.12 8.40
C ALA A 410 8.47 -13.65 8.96
N GLN A 411 7.52 -14.54 9.10
CA GLN A 411 6.25 -14.29 9.79
C GLN A 411 5.78 -15.54 10.52
N ILE A 412 5.10 -15.33 11.63
CA ILE A 412 4.47 -16.34 12.46
C ILE A 412 3.12 -15.79 12.88
N ASP A 413 2.06 -16.55 12.65
CA ASP A 413 0.71 -16.20 13.04
C ASP A 413 0.07 -17.36 13.80
N VAL A 414 -0.70 -17.02 14.83
CA VAL A 414 -1.52 -17.96 15.61
C VAL A 414 -2.96 -17.46 15.58
N PRO A 415 -3.69 -17.64 14.47
CA PRO A 415 -5.03 -17.10 14.32
C PRO A 415 -6.04 -17.86 15.18
N ALA A 416 -6.90 -17.10 15.87
CA ALA A 416 -7.93 -17.62 16.78
C ALA A 416 -7.42 -18.66 17.79
N HIS A 417 -6.13 -18.65 18.15
CA HIS A 417 -5.46 -19.66 18.99
C HIS A 417 -5.72 -21.13 18.58
N GLN A 418 -6.17 -21.37 17.35
CA GLN A 418 -6.59 -22.69 16.86
C GLN A 418 -5.56 -23.32 15.91
N SER A 419 -4.64 -22.53 15.37
CA SER A 419 -3.60 -22.99 14.45
C SER A 419 -2.33 -22.17 14.54
N LEU A 420 -1.26 -22.71 14.01
CA LEU A 420 0.02 -22.05 13.84
C LEU A 420 0.34 -21.99 12.35
N PHE A 421 0.75 -20.82 11.88
CA PHE A 421 1.36 -20.65 10.58
C PHE A 421 2.69 -19.95 10.74
N ALA A 422 3.70 -20.41 10.03
CA ALA A 422 4.99 -19.77 9.92
C ALA A 422 5.43 -19.74 8.46
N SER A 423 6.11 -18.68 8.05
CA SER A 423 6.78 -18.67 6.75
C SER A 423 8.04 -17.83 6.80
N ALA A 424 9.02 -18.20 5.99
CA ALA A 424 10.25 -17.46 5.80
C ALA A 424 10.60 -17.36 4.32
N ALA A 425 11.02 -16.19 3.86
CA ALA A 425 11.54 -16.00 2.51
C ALA A 425 12.94 -15.40 2.57
N VAL A 426 13.91 -16.01 1.91
CA VAL A 426 15.30 -15.56 1.82
C VAL A 426 15.65 -15.33 0.37
N ASN A 427 15.99 -14.08 0.03
CA ASN A 427 16.49 -13.71 -1.28
C ASN A 427 17.96 -13.29 -1.15
N LYS A 428 18.85 -14.01 -1.83
CA LYS A 428 20.31 -13.82 -1.75
C LYS A 428 20.88 -13.65 -3.16
N PRO A 429 21.34 -12.44 -3.54
CA PRO A 429 22.19 -12.27 -4.70
C PRO A 429 23.60 -12.81 -4.42
N PHE A 430 24.20 -13.52 -5.38
CA PHE A 430 25.57 -14.01 -5.30
C PHE A 430 26.20 -14.07 -6.69
N GLY A 431 27.32 -13.37 -6.89
CA GLY A 431 27.94 -13.27 -8.21
C GLY A 431 26.97 -12.70 -9.25
N SER A 432 26.74 -13.45 -10.33
CA SER A 432 25.75 -13.13 -11.39
C SER A 432 24.45 -13.95 -11.26
N TYR A 433 24.15 -14.43 -10.05
CA TYR A 433 22.99 -15.25 -9.75
C TYR A 433 22.19 -14.67 -8.58
N ASN A 434 20.95 -15.11 -8.46
CA ASN A 434 20.06 -14.78 -7.37
C ASN A 434 19.32 -16.05 -6.92
N ALA A 435 19.39 -16.38 -5.64
CA ALA A 435 18.64 -17.47 -5.04
C ALA A 435 17.50 -16.91 -4.19
N ASN A 436 16.29 -17.39 -4.42
CA ASN A 436 15.09 -17.07 -3.66
C ASN A 436 14.51 -18.37 -3.09
N LEU A 437 14.55 -18.50 -1.76
CA LEU A 437 14.00 -19.61 -1.00
C LEU A 437 12.75 -19.12 -0.25
N ASN A 438 11.60 -19.76 -0.43
CA ASN A 438 10.38 -19.51 0.33
C ASN A 438 9.99 -20.79 1.07
N LEU A 439 9.75 -20.70 2.36
CA LEU A 439 9.35 -21.78 3.25
C LEU A 439 8.03 -21.37 3.91
N SER A 440 7.09 -22.30 4.03
CA SER A 440 5.91 -22.12 4.87
C SER A 440 5.51 -23.43 5.55
N HIS A 441 4.94 -23.29 6.73
CA HIS A 441 4.44 -24.37 7.57
C HIS A 441 3.12 -23.90 8.19
N GLY A 442 2.07 -24.69 8.03
CA GLY A 442 0.77 -24.47 8.67
C GLY A 442 0.34 -25.74 9.39
N THR A 443 -0.17 -25.63 10.61
CA THR A 443 -0.68 -26.77 11.38
C THR A 443 -1.85 -26.37 12.28
N SER A 444 -2.80 -27.28 12.46
CA SER A 444 -3.89 -27.14 13.44
C SER A 444 -3.36 -27.42 14.86
N LEU A 445 -3.62 -26.52 15.81
CA LEU A 445 -3.35 -26.74 17.23
C LEU A 445 -4.55 -27.39 17.93
N THR A 446 -5.75 -27.12 17.42
CA THR A 446 -7.02 -27.67 17.90
C THR A 446 -7.92 -28.03 16.71
N GLY A 447 -8.90 -28.91 16.91
CA GLY A 447 -9.79 -29.34 15.83
C GLY A 447 -9.21 -30.50 14.98
N PRO A 448 -9.71 -30.72 13.76
CA PRO A 448 -9.23 -31.77 12.87
C PRO A 448 -7.74 -31.59 12.55
N SER A 449 -6.97 -32.69 12.61
CA SER A 449 -5.53 -32.66 12.32
C SER A 449 -5.27 -32.20 10.89
N PHE A 450 -4.46 -31.16 10.76
CA PHE A 450 -4.05 -30.58 9.51
C PHE A 450 -2.58 -30.17 9.57
N MET A 451 -1.82 -30.42 8.51
CA MET A 451 -0.46 -29.94 8.34
C MET A 451 -0.22 -29.61 6.87
N ASN A 452 0.41 -28.48 6.58
CA ASN A 452 0.82 -28.06 5.25
C ASN A 452 2.23 -27.47 5.27
N ASP A 453 3.18 -28.18 4.69
CA ASP A 453 4.55 -27.74 4.50
C ASP A 453 4.76 -27.37 3.04
N GLN A 454 5.36 -26.22 2.77
CA GLN A 454 5.77 -25.83 1.43
C GLN A 454 7.19 -25.26 1.45
N ALA A 455 8.02 -25.69 0.50
CA ALA A 455 9.36 -25.17 0.30
C ALA A 455 9.58 -24.94 -1.20
N ASN A 456 9.94 -23.72 -1.57
CA ASN A 456 10.17 -23.34 -2.96
C ASN A 456 11.50 -22.59 -3.10
N LEU A 457 12.45 -23.19 -3.80
CA LEU A 457 13.75 -22.62 -4.13
C LEU A 457 13.79 -22.25 -5.62
N THR A 458 14.22 -21.04 -5.93
CA THR A 458 14.46 -20.58 -7.30
C THR A 458 15.86 -20.00 -7.37
N VAL A 459 16.68 -20.45 -8.31
CA VAL A 459 18.01 -19.89 -8.58
C VAL A 459 18.08 -19.42 -10.02
N GLU A 460 18.21 -18.12 -10.24
CA GLU A 460 18.24 -17.52 -11.58
C GLU A 460 19.54 -16.75 -11.81
N LYS A 461 20.06 -16.82 -13.03
CA LYS A 461 21.14 -15.94 -13.50
C LYS A 461 20.62 -14.54 -13.80
N ASP A 462 21.47 -13.54 -13.61
CA ASP A 462 21.25 -12.15 -14.04
C ASP A 462 20.89 -12.05 -15.53
N PRO A 463 19.99 -11.11 -15.87
CA PRO A 463 19.40 -11.05 -17.19
C PRO A 463 20.45 -10.83 -18.27
N VAL A 464 20.43 -11.68 -19.28
CA VAL A 464 21.22 -11.54 -20.50
C VAL A 464 20.42 -10.72 -21.50
N LYS A 465 21.00 -9.65 -22.05
CA LYS A 465 20.37 -8.89 -23.13
C LYS A 465 20.34 -9.73 -24.42
N LEU A 466 19.17 -9.82 -25.03
CA LEU A 466 18.95 -10.52 -26.29
C LEU A 466 19.04 -9.54 -27.46
N GLY A 467 20.19 -9.54 -28.14
CA GLY A 467 20.41 -8.72 -29.33
C GLY A 467 20.20 -7.21 -29.11
N LYS A 468 19.80 -6.50 -30.17
CA LYS A 468 19.58 -5.04 -30.15
C LYS A 468 18.17 -4.64 -29.69
N SER A 469 17.24 -5.59 -29.52
CA SER A 469 15.84 -5.31 -29.17
C SER A 469 15.67 -4.78 -27.75
N GLY A 470 16.67 -4.95 -26.88
CA GLY A 470 16.57 -4.62 -25.46
C GLY A 470 15.81 -5.66 -24.63
N ALA A 471 15.39 -6.77 -25.25
CA ALA A 471 14.78 -7.89 -24.52
C ALA A 471 15.79 -8.54 -23.58
N ARG A 472 15.31 -9.10 -22.47
CA ARG A 472 16.11 -9.74 -21.44
C ARG A 472 15.70 -11.19 -21.28
N MET A 473 16.69 -12.08 -21.15
CA MET A 473 16.49 -13.50 -20.86
C MET A 473 17.05 -13.82 -19.47
N PHE A 474 16.24 -14.50 -18.67
CA PHE A 474 16.60 -15.09 -17.40
C PHE A 474 16.60 -16.60 -17.58
N VAL A 475 17.62 -17.28 -17.05
CA VAL A 475 17.70 -18.73 -17.05
C VAL A 475 17.98 -19.17 -15.64
N GLY A 476 17.26 -20.18 -15.17
CA GLY A 476 17.38 -20.64 -13.81
C GLY A 476 16.84 -22.04 -13.59
N MET A 477 16.96 -22.45 -12.34
CA MET A 477 16.41 -23.69 -11.82
C MET A 477 15.36 -23.36 -10.77
N THR A 478 14.36 -24.22 -10.64
CA THR A 478 13.37 -24.15 -9.56
C THR A 478 13.19 -25.52 -8.94
N ALA A 479 12.98 -25.57 -7.63
CA ALA A 479 12.65 -26.76 -6.87
C ALA A 479 11.53 -26.42 -5.89
N ASN A 480 10.45 -27.19 -5.92
CA ASN A 480 9.26 -27.01 -5.11
C ASN A 480 8.96 -28.32 -4.38
N ALA A 481 8.65 -28.27 -3.10
CA ALA A 481 8.20 -29.39 -2.31
C ALA A 481 6.98 -28.96 -1.51
N GLN A 482 5.94 -29.77 -1.52
CA GLN A 482 4.71 -29.54 -0.77
C GLN A 482 4.27 -30.85 -0.12
N ARG A 483 3.90 -30.76 1.15
CA ARG A 483 3.25 -31.85 1.89
C ARG A 483 1.99 -31.30 2.54
N LEU A 484 0.86 -31.91 2.22
CA LEU A 484 -0.43 -31.63 2.83
C LEU A 484 -0.91 -32.91 3.52
N SER A 485 -1.11 -32.87 4.83
CA SER A 485 -1.69 -33.95 5.62
C SER A 485 -2.97 -33.45 6.25
N ASN A 486 -4.06 -34.20 6.11
CA ASN A 486 -5.31 -33.91 6.80
C ASN A 486 -6.02 -35.22 7.17
N THR A 487 -7.19 -35.12 7.80
CA THR A 487 -8.02 -36.29 8.16
C THR A 487 -8.43 -37.17 6.97
N GLY A 488 -8.37 -36.65 5.73
CA GLY A 488 -8.65 -37.37 4.49
C GLY A 488 -7.44 -38.01 3.82
N GLY A 489 -6.22 -37.79 4.33
CA GLY A 489 -4.99 -38.44 3.85
C GLY A 489 -3.80 -37.48 3.64
N ASP A 490 -2.70 -38.07 3.17
CA ASP A 490 -1.44 -37.38 2.88
C ASP A 490 -1.27 -37.18 1.37
N PHE A 491 -1.07 -35.93 0.95
CA PHE A 491 -0.66 -35.54 -0.39
C PHE A 491 0.76 -34.96 -0.35
N ILE A 492 1.65 -35.49 -1.18
CA ILE A 492 3.03 -35.02 -1.30
C ILE A 492 3.28 -34.68 -2.76
N GLN A 493 3.87 -33.53 -3.02
CA GLN A 493 4.31 -33.11 -4.34
C GLN A 493 5.75 -32.60 -4.27
N GLU A 494 6.60 -33.05 -5.18
CA GLU A 494 7.99 -32.63 -5.26
C GLU A 494 8.32 -32.40 -6.73
N ALA A 495 8.79 -31.20 -7.07
CA ALA A 495 9.13 -30.78 -8.42
C ALA A 495 10.52 -30.17 -8.42
N PHE A 496 11.32 -30.46 -9.43
CA PHE A 496 12.52 -29.69 -9.74
C PHE A 496 12.68 -29.58 -11.24
N GLY A 497 13.34 -28.51 -11.70
CA GLY A 497 13.41 -28.28 -13.13
C GLY A 497 14.12 -27.02 -13.55
N LEU A 498 14.21 -26.84 -14.86
CA LEU A 498 14.79 -25.69 -15.52
C LEU A 498 13.68 -24.74 -15.96
N GLN A 499 13.95 -23.45 -15.90
CA GLN A 499 13.08 -22.42 -16.43
C GLN A 499 13.86 -21.36 -17.20
N ALA A 500 13.23 -20.82 -18.23
CA ALA A 500 13.69 -19.65 -18.95
C ALA A 500 12.57 -18.62 -19.01
N ARG A 501 12.90 -17.36 -18.73
CA ARG A 501 11.97 -16.24 -18.79
C ARG A 501 12.50 -15.16 -19.72
N PHE A 502 11.65 -14.69 -20.60
CA PHE A 502 11.90 -13.66 -21.60
C PHE A 502 11.07 -12.45 -21.24
N VAL A 503 11.70 -11.29 -21.16
CA VAL A 503 11.03 -10.02 -20.84
C VAL A 503 11.37 -9.00 -21.92
N ALA A 504 10.35 -8.56 -22.66
CA ALA A 504 10.49 -7.48 -23.61
C ALA A 504 10.66 -6.13 -22.87
N PRO A 505 11.41 -5.17 -23.43
CA PRO A 505 11.38 -3.81 -22.90
C PRO A 505 9.98 -3.22 -23.07
N TYR A 506 9.69 -2.17 -22.30
CA TYR A 506 8.46 -1.42 -22.48
C TYR A 506 8.44 -0.76 -23.87
N LEU A 507 7.55 -1.21 -24.74
CA LEU A 507 7.38 -0.71 -26.09
C LEU A 507 6.41 0.45 -26.06
N ARG A 508 6.90 1.67 -26.25
CA ARG A 508 6.04 2.85 -26.43
C ARG A 508 5.37 2.77 -27.80
N LEU A 509 4.05 2.67 -27.81
CA LEU A 509 3.26 2.67 -29.04
C LEU A 509 2.98 4.12 -29.47
N ASP A 510 2.71 5.01 -28.51
CA ASP A 510 2.61 6.45 -28.72
C ASP A 510 3.10 7.24 -27.46
N LYS A 511 2.69 8.51 -27.31
CA LYS A 511 3.07 9.36 -26.16
C LYS A 511 2.35 9.01 -24.85
N ARG A 512 1.29 8.24 -24.93
CA ARG A 512 0.30 7.95 -23.88
C ARG A 512 0.01 6.47 -23.69
N SER A 513 0.40 5.63 -24.65
CA SER A 513 0.21 4.18 -24.61
C SER A 513 1.50 3.39 -24.79
N GLY A 514 1.53 2.22 -24.18
CA GLY A 514 2.63 1.29 -24.33
C GLY A 514 2.24 -0.14 -23.99
N LEU A 515 3.20 -1.01 -24.28
CA LEU A 515 3.02 -2.45 -24.22
C LEU A 515 4.23 -3.10 -23.55
N ASN A 516 3.97 -4.08 -22.70
CA ASN A 516 4.99 -4.91 -22.09
C ASN A 516 4.61 -6.38 -22.25
N ALA A 517 5.59 -7.22 -22.59
CA ALA A 517 5.37 -8.65 -22.77
C ALA A 517 6.40 -9.44 -21.99
N SER A 518 5.96 -10.54 -21.38
CA SER A 518 6.81 -11.53 -20.75
C SER A 518 6.37 -12.93 -21.15
N TYR A 519 7.32 -13.86 -21.17
CA TYR A 519 7.07 -15.26 -21.45
C TYR A 519 8.00 -16.11 -20.61
N ARG A 520 7.47 -17.09 -19.88
CA ARG A 520 8.22 -18.07 -19.10
C ARG A 520 7.87 -19.44 -19.63
N VAL A 521 8.90 -20.26 -19.82
CA VAL A 521 8.79 -21.68 -20.10
C VAL A 521 9.56 -22.43 -19.02
N ALA A 522 8.97 -23.47 -18.46
CA ALA A 522 9.65 -24.33 -17.51
C ALA A 522 9.40 -25.81 -17.80
N GLN A 523 10.39 -26.64 -17.51
CA GLN A 523 10.27 -28.09 -17.57
C GLN A 523 10.50 -28.62 -16.16
N LEU A 524 9.45 -29.16 -15.55
CA LEU A 524 9.50 -29.71 -14.20
C LEU A 524 9.45 -31.25 -14.26
N THR A 525 10.15 -31.89 -13.35
CA THR A 525 10.10 -33.33 -13.12
C THR A 525 10.03 -33.61 -11.61
N GLY A 526 9.43 -34.73 -11.24
CA GLY A 526 9.35 -35.16 -9.85
C GLY A 526 8.05 -35.92 -9.53
N ARG A 527 7.68 -35.94 -8.25
CA ARG A 527 6.55 -36.72 -7.71
C ARG A 527 5.26 -35.90 -7.73
N ASN A 528 4.19 -36.46 -8.31
CA ASN A 528 2.87 -35.81 -8.41
C ASN A 528 2.93 -34.44 -9.12
N VAL A 529 3.80 -34.32 -10.12
CA VAL A 529 3.96 -33.13 -10.95
C VAL A 529 3.53 -33.48 -12.37
N SER A 530 2.83 -32.57 -13.03
CA SER A 530 2.51 -32.74 -14.45
C SER A 530 3.79 -32.75 -15.27
N THR A 531 3.98 -33.80 -16.07
CA THR A 531 5.09 -33.91 -16.99
C THR A 531 4.84 -33.01 -18.21
N GLY A 532 5.91 -32.42 -18.75
CA GLY A 532 5.85 -31.56 -19.94
C GLY A 532 6.41 -30.16 -19.71
N LEU A 533 6.25 -29.31 -20.72
CA LEU A 533 6.59 -27.90 -20.64
C LEU A 533 5.40 -27.13 -20.08
N SER A 534 5.64 -26.32 -19.06
CA SER A 534 4.70 -25.29 -18.64
C SER A 534 5.02 -23.98 -19.34
N HIS A 535 3.97 -23.27 -19.72
CA HIS A 535 4.04 -22.01 -20.44
C HIS A 535 3.27 -20.95 -19.67
N TYR A 536 3.89 -19.79 -19.49
CA TYR A 536 3.24 -18.63 -18.89
C TYR A 536 3.59 -17.40 -19.71
N ALA A 537 2.63 -16.75 -20.35
CA ALA A 537 2.85 -15.52 -21.09
C ALA A 537 1.97 -14.42 -20.53
N THR A 538 2.52 -13.21 -20.37
CA THR A 538 1.75 -12.03 -20.00
C THR A 538 1.96 -10.95 -21.03
N LEU A 539 0.87 -10.33 -21.47
CA LEU A 539 0.86 -9.15 -22.32
C LEU A 539 0.10 -8.04 -21.60
N ASN A 540 0.80 -6.98 -21.25
CA ASN A 540 0.25 -5.81 -20.61
C ASN A 540 0.19 -4.64 -21.60
N TYR A 541 -0.98 -4.02 -21.72
CA TYR A 541 -1.20 -2.79 -22.46
C TYR A 541 -1.71 -1.72 -21.49
N ASP A 542 -1.09 -0.55 -21.51
CA ASP A 542 -1.55 0.59 -20.74
C ASP A 542 -1.67 1.83 -21.62
N THR A 543 -2.67 2.65 -21.32
CA THR A 543 -2.89 3.91 -22.02
C THR A 543 -3.52 4.96 -21.11
N THR A 544 -3.22 6.22 -21.40
CA THR A 544 -3.87 7.38 -20.79
C THR A 544 -4.64 8.14 -21.88
N LEU A 545 -5.96 8.28 -21.72
CA LEU A 545 -6.80 8.96 -22.70
C LEU A 545 -7.26 10.32 -22.13
N GLY A 546 -7.05 11.41 -22.87
CA GLY A 546 -7.48 12.74 -22.43
C GLY A 546 -6.94 13.14 -21.04
N GLN A 547 -7.72 13.95 -20.30
CA GLN A 547 -7.45 14.25 -18.90
C GLN A 547 -8.21 13.28 -18.01
N GLY A 548 -7.48 12.52 -17.18
CA GLY A 548 -8.05 11.75 -16.08
C GLY A 548 -8.55 10.35 -16.42
N PHE A 549 -8.47 9.88 -17.67
CA PHE A 549 -8.76 8.48 -18.02
C PHE A 549 -7.47 7.67 -18.12
N VAL A 550 -7.40 6.59 -17.35
CA VAL A 550 -6.32 5.60 -17.35
C VAL A 550 -6.95 4.25 -17.63
N PHE A 551 -6.37 3.51 -18.57
CA PHE A 551 -6.78 2.17 -18.93
C PHE A 551 -5.59 1.24 -18.92
N ASN A 552 -5.79 0.05 -18.36
CA ASN A 552 -4.81 -1.01 -18.34
C ASN A 552 -5.49 -2.33 -18.68
N MET A 553 -4.87 -3.13 -19.53
CA MET A 553 -5.35 -4.44 -19.91
C MET A 553 -4.19 -5.43 -19.82
N VAL A 554 -4.41 -6.54 -19.13
CA VAL A 554 -3.46 -7.63 -18.96
C VAL A 554 -4.08 -8.88 -19.56
N TYR A 555 -3.38 -9.52 -20.46
CA TYR A 555 -3.71 -10.85 -20.98
C TYR A 555 -2.68 -11.85 -20.47
N ASP A 556 -3.15 -12.88 -19.78
CA ASP A 556 -2.34 -14.01 -19.32
C ASP A 556 -2.71 -15.28 -20.09
N PHE A 557 -1.68 -15.94 -20.60
CA PHE A 557 -1.75 -17.31 -21.10
C PHE A 557 -1.03 -18.24 -20.13
N VAL A 558 -1.71 -19.25 -19.61
CA VAL A 558 -1.14 -20.24 -18.69
C VAL A 558 -1.45 -21.64 -19.20
N GLU A 559 -0.42 -22.41 -19.49
CA GLU A 559 -0.51 -23.85 -19.75
C GLU A 559 0.37 -24.56 -18.73
N ASP A 560 -0.25 -25.18 -17.73
CA ASP A 560 0.41 -26.00 -16.74
C ASP A 560 -0.52 -27.13 -16.27
N GLY A 561 -0.03 -28.00 -15.39
CA GLY A 561 -0.82 -29.10 -14.86
C GLY A 561 -1.74 -28.76 -13.69
N PHE A 562 -1.87 -27.48 -13.31
CA PHE A 562 -2.55 -27.10 -12.06
C PHE A 562 -3.44 -25.88 -12.22
N THR A 563 -2.87 -24.75 -12.63
CA THR A 563 -3.58 -23.48 -12.83
C THR A 563 -4.54 -23.55 -14.02
N ALA A 564 -4.08 -24.09 -15.15
CA ALA A 564 -4.86 -24.11 -16.39
C ALA A 564 -6.20 -24.87 -16.26
N PRO A 565 -6.27 -26.07 -15.63
CA PRO A 565 -7.55 -26.75 -15.41
C PRO A 565 -8.51 -26.02 -14.47
N LEU A 566 -7.99 -25.22 -13.52
CA LEU A 566 -8.81 -24.58 -12.47
C LEU A 566 -9.26 -23.16 -12.83
N LEU A 567 -8.43 -22.40 -13.55
CA LEU A 567 -8.65 -20.98 -13.83
C LEU A 567 -8.79 -20.65 -15.32
N GLY A 568 -8.59 -21.64 -16.17
CA GLY A 568 -8.49 -21.52 -17.62
C GLY A 568 -7.13 -21.02 -18.05
N ARG A 569 -6.82 -21.30 -19.30
CA ARG A 569 -5.57 -20.99 -19.98
C ARG A 569 -5.52 -19.54 -20.40
N HIS A 570 -6.64 -18.93 -20.76
CA HIS A 570 -6.70 -17.61 -21.37
C HIS A 570 -7.45 -16.65 -20.47
N ARG A 571 -6.74 -15.72 -19.83
CA ARG A 571 -7.35 -14.75 -18.90
C ARG A 571 -7.10 -13.34 -19.39
N LEU A 572 -8.17 -12.54 -19.43
CA LEU A 572 -8.15 -11.15 -19.83
C LEU A 572 -8.65 -10.29 -18.68
N SER A 573 -7.77 -9.46 -18.13
CA SER A 573 -8.05 -8.52 -17.06
C SER A 573 -7.99 -7.10 -17.60
N ALA A 574 -8.95 -6.26 -17.25
CA ALA A 574 -9.00 -4.86 -17.66
C ALA A 574 -9.35 -3.98 -16.46
N GLU A 575 -8.59 -2.90 -16.29
CA GLU A 575 -8.82 -1.87 -15.29
C GLU A 575 -8.95 -0.52 -15.95
N THR A 576 -9.97 0.23 -15.53
CA THR A 576 -10.23 1.58 -15.99
C THR A 576 -10.40 2.48 -14.78
N TYR A 577 -9.74 3.63 -14.82
CA TYR A 577 -9.96 4.71 -13.87
C TYR A 577 -10.23 5.99 -14.65
N PHE A 578 -11.30 6.68 -14.29
CA PHE A 578 -11.67 7.97 -14.85
C PHE A 578 -11.98 8.94 -13.72
N ASN A 579 -11.34 10.10 -13.76
CA ASN A 579 -11.63 11.18 -12.81
C ASN A 579 -11.59 12.51 -13.55
N SER A 580 -12.75 13.13 -13.68
CA SER A 580 -12.89 14.44 -14.33
C SER A 580 -14.00 15.25 -13.67
N GLY A 581 -13.61 16.27 -12.91
CA GLY A 581 -14.52 17.23 -12.28
C GLY A 581 -15.55 16.56 -11.37
N ARG A 582 -16.77 16.39 -11.89
CA ARG A 582 -17.95 15.86 -11.19
C ARG A 582 -18.14 14.35 -11.32
N VAL A 583 -17.35 13.70 -12.18
CA VAL A 583 -17.49 12.29 -12.50
C VAL A 583 -16.25 11.55 -12.04
N ARG A 584 -16.45 10.52 -11.25
CA ARG A 584 -15.44 9.52 -10.96
C ARG A 584 -15.98 8.15 -11.33
N PHE A 585 -15.14 7.35 -11.93
CA PHE A 585 -15.49 6.01 -12.33
C PHE A 585 -14.25 5.14 -12.21
N SER A 586 -14.41 3.97 -11.63
CA SER A 586 -13.40 2.93 -11.64
C SER A 586 -14.06 1.60 -11.97
N THR A 587 -13.40 0.79 -12.77
CA THR A 587 -13.87 -0.55 -13.11
C THR A 587 -12.70 -1.50 -13.22
N SER A 588 -12.87 -2.68 -12.66
CA SER A 588 -11.96 -3.82 -12.80
C SER A 588 -12.76 -5.01 -13.27
N ALA A 589 -12.41 -5.56 -14.43
CA ALA A 589 -13.08 -6.70 -15.04
C ALA A 589 -12.06 -7.79 -15.40
N THR A 590 -12.32 -9.04 -15.00
CA THR A 590 -11.52 -10.20 -15.38
C THR A 590 -12.41 -11.23 -16.05
N LYS A 591 -12.02 -11.73 -17.22
CA LYS A 591 -12.71 -12.79 -17.94
C LYS A 591 -11.75 -13.91 -18.29
N THR A 592 -12.12 -15.14 -17.99
CA THR A 592 -11.46 -16.32 -18.57
C THR A 592 -12.16 -16.64 -19.90
N LEU A 593 -11.40 -16.83 -20.97
CA LEU A 593 -11.95 -17.03 -22.31
C LEU A 593 -12.32 -18.48 -22.60
N ASP A 594 -11.72 -19.43 -21.89
CA ASP A 594 -11.88 -20.87 -22.05
C ASP A 594 -12.63 -21.57 -20.90
N LEU A 595 -13.02 -20.82 -19.87
CA LEU A 595 -13.94 -21.26 -18.81
C LEU A 595 -15.04 -20.22 -18.62
N ASP A 596 -16.19 -20.65 -18.10
CA ASP A 596 -17.32 -19.76 -17.77
C ASP A 596 -17.04 -18.97 -16.48
N ARG A 597 -16.13 -18.00 -16.59
CA ARG A 597 -15.69 -17.17 -15.48
C ARG A 597 -15.60 -15.70 -15.87
N LEU A 598 -16.27 -14.85 -15.10
CA LEU A 598 -16.32 -13.40 -15.31
C LEU A 598 -16.48 -12.69 -13.97
N SER A 599 -15.64 -11.72 -13.71
CA SER A 599 -15.61 -10.96 -12.46
C SER A 599 -15.51 -9.48 -12.79
N ILE A 600 -16.59 -8.71 -12.63
CA ILE A 600 -16.70 -7.26 -12.89
C ILE A 600 -17.01 -6.53 -11.60
N TYR A 601 -16.23 -5.50 -11.32
CA TYR A 601 -16.42 -4.62 -10.18
C TYR A 601 -16.29 -3.19 -10.67
N SER A 602 -17.35 -2.43 -10.52
CA SER A 602 -17.44 -1.06 -10.99
C SER A 602 -17.93 -0.17 -9.86
N SER A 603 -17.28 0.97 -9.68
CA SER A 603 -17.82 2.06 -8.87
C SER A 603 -17.85 3.33 -9.68
N ALA A 604 -18.94 4.08 -9.55
CA ALA A 604 -19.13 5.37 -10.17
C ALA A 604 -19.64 6.35 -9.13
N SER A 605 -19.16 7.58 -9.17
CA SER A 605 -19.79 8.68 -8.47
C SER A 605 -20.00 9.87 -9.39
N TYR A 606 -21.16 10.48 -9.25
CA TYR A 606 -21.57 11.66 -9.98
C TYR A 606 -22.07 12.71 -9.01
N SER A 607 -21.54 13.91 -9.13
CA SER A 607 -21.91 14.98 -8.23
C SER A 607 -22.73 16.04 -8.94
N PHE A 608 -24.04 16.02 -8.72
CA PHE A 608 -25.02 16.90 -9.40
C PHE A 608 -24.81 18.37 -9.07
N SER A 609 -24.42 18.65 -7.84
CA SER A 609 -24.18 19.99 -7.30
C SER A 609 -23.13 19.93 -6.19
N ARG A 610 -22.79 21.08 -5.60
CA ARG A 610 -21.92 21.12 -4.41
C ARG A 610 -22.49 20.37 -3.20
N LEU A 611 -23.79 20.06 -3.21
CA LEU A 611 -24.52 19.44 -2.09
C LEU A 611 -24.97 18.00 -2.35
N TRP A 612 -25.11 17.58 -3.60
CA TRP A 612 -25.72 16.29 -3.93
C TRP A 612 -24.76 15.40 -4.71
N ASN A 613 -24.56 14.18 -4.23
CA ASN A 613 -23.74 13.15 -4.83
C ASN A 613 -24.56 11.88 -5.04
N LEU A 614 -24.33 11.20 -6.15
CA LEU A 614 -24.79 9.84 -6.43
C LEU A 614 -23.58 8.93 -6.45
N HIS A 615 -23.64 7.84 -5.70
CA HIS A 615 -22.68 6.75 -5.80
C HIS A 615 -23.39 5.51 -6.30
N TYR A 616 -22.72 4.79 -7.18
CA TYR A 616 -23.19 3.53 -7.73
C TYR A 616 -22.07 2.51 -7.64
N SER A 617 -22.38 1.34 -7.12
CA SER A 617 -21.49 0.19 -7.08
C SER A 617 -22.16 -1.00 -7.73
N TYR A 618 -21.41 -1.69 -8.59
CA TYR A 618 -21.85 -2.88 -9.32
C TYR A 618 -20.79 -3.95 -9.16
N ILE A 619 -21.19 -5.10 -8.65
CA ILE A 619 -20.34 -6.26 -8.46
C ILE A 619 -21.03 -7.44 -9.12
N TRP A 620 -20.35 -8.07 -10.06
CA TRP A 620 -20.80 -9.29 -10.69
C TRP A 620 -19.65 -10.29 -10.76
N ASP A 621 -19.80 -11.42 -10.10
CA ASP A 621 -18.84 -12.51 -10.12
C ASP A 621 -19.54 -13.77 -10.62
N LYS A 622 -18.90 -14.51 -11.52
CA LYS A 622 -19.41 -15.74 -12.09
C LYS A 622 -18.28 -16.75 -12.19
N PHE A 623 -18.52 -17.97 -11.74
CA PHE A 623 -17.54 -19.05 -11.75
C PHE A 623 -18.23 -20.41 -11.72
N GLU A 624 -17.88 -21.28 -12.67
CA GLU A 624 -18.35 -22.68 -12.75
C GLU A 624 -19.88 -22.85 -12.56
N GLY A 625 -20.67 -21.93 -13.13
CA GLY A 625 -22.13 -21.97 -13.10
C GLY A 625 -22.78 -21.21 -11.93
N ASP A 626 -22.02 -20.92 -10.88
CA ASP A 626 -22.47 -20.02 -9.80
C ASP A 626 -22.29 -18.56 -10.21
N SER A 627 -23.20 -17.70 -9.75
CA SER A 627 -23.10 -16.26 -9.98
C SER A 627 -23.54 -15.45 -8.77
N PHE A 628 -22.83 -14.36 -8.54
CA PHE A 628 -23.10 -13.37 -7.52
C PHE A 628 -23.25 -12.01 -8.18
N LEU A 629 -24.40 -11.36 -8.00
CA LEU A 629 -24.65 -10.00 -8.45
C LEU A 629 -25.07 -9.14 -7.26
N ASN A 630 -24.42 -8.01 -7.09
CA ASN A 630 -24.84 -6.99 -6.14
C ASN A 630 -24.73 -5.60 -6.75
N GLN A 631 -25.76 -4.81 -6.52
CA GLN A 631 -25.85 -3.42 -6.92
C GLN A 631 -26.21 -2.58 -5.71
N THR A 632 -25.47 -1.49 -5.52
CA THR A 632 -25.74 -0.53 -4.46
C THR A 632 -25.79 0.87 -5.05
N VAL A 633 -26.87 1.59 -4.76
CA VAL A 633 -27.02 3.01 -5.08
C VAL A 633 -27.01 3.79 -3.78
N ILE A 634 -26.30 4.91 -3.72
CA ILE A 634 -26.28 5.81 -2.57
C ILE A 634 -26.54 7.23 -3.07
N LEU A 635 -27.60 7.85 -2.56
CA LEU A 635 -27.86 9.27 -2.76
C LEU A 635 -27.39 10.04 -1.53
N GLY A 636 -26.30 10.79 -1.68
CA GLY A 636 -25.67 11.56 -0.62
C GLY A 636 -26.00 13.04 -0.67
N TYR A 637 -26.27 13.60 0.51
CA TYR A 637 -26.42 15.03 0.74
C TYR A 637 -25.32 15.54 1.66
N LYS A 638 -24.60 16.58 1.22
CA LYS A 638 -23.50 17.19 1.96
C LYS A 638 -24.06 18.09 3.06
N LEU A 639 -23.78 17.73 4.31
CA LEU A 639 -24.09 18.50 5.52
C LEU A 639 -22.77 18.99 6.13
N GLY A 640 -22.41 20.23 5.82
CA GLY A 640 -21.12 20.80 6.18
C GLY A 640 -19.98 20.05 5.51
N LEU A 641 -19.25 19.26 6.29
CA LEU A 641 -18.09 18.50 5.87
C LEU A 641 -18.32 16.98 5.85
N ARG A 642 -19.54 16.54 6.14
CA ARG A 642 -19.96 15.15 6.03
C ARG A 642 -20.98 15.00 4.93
N GLU A 643 -21.13 13.78 4.44
CA GLU A 643 -22.18 13.41 3.51
C GLU A 643 -23.08 12.37 4.18
N VAL A 644 -24.37 12.68 4.29
CA VAL A 644 -25.38 11.74 4.78
C VAL A 644 -26.06 11.13 3.56
N GLY A 645 -25.94 9.81 3.43
CA GLY A 645 -26.43 9.05 2.29
C GLY A 645 -27.64 8.19 2.63
N LEU A 646 -28.60 8.14 1.71
CA LEU A 646 -29.59 7.08 1.66
C LEU A 646 -29.10 6.03 0.67
N SER A 647 -28.82 4.82 1.16
CA SER A 647 -28.40 3.68 0.34
C SER A 647 -29.55 2.71 0.07
N TYR A 648 -29.50 2.07 -1.09
CA TYR A 648 -30.33 0.94 -1.45
C TYR A 648 -29.44 -0.17 -2.00
N SER A 649 -29.52 -1.35 -1.39
CA SER A 649 -28.82 -2.55 -1.87
C SER A 649 -29.83 -3.52 -2.49
N GLN A 650 -29.59 -3.91 -3.74
CA GLN A 650 -30.41 -4.87 -4.45
C GLN A 650 -30.37 -6.25 -3.78
N GLN A 651 -29.23 -6.62 -3.19
CA GLN A 651 -29.04 -7.91 -2.53
C GLN A 651 -29.85 -8.01 -1.23
N THR A 652 -29.82 -6.98 -0.38
CA THR A 652 -30.56 -7.00 0.89
C THR A 652 -32.02 -6.55 0.74
N LYS A 653 -32.35 -5.88 -0.38
CA LYS A 653 -33.64 -5.22 -0.64
C LYS A 653 -34.05 -4.26 0.48
N ARG A 654 -33.07 -3.59 1.09
CA ARG A 654 -33.27 -2.68 2.23
C ARG A 654 -32.71 -1.30 1.93
N LEU A 655 -33.36 -0.30 2.51
CA LEU A 655 -32.81 1.04 2.62
C LEU A 655 -31.84 1.11 3.80
N GLY A 656 -30.76 1.84 3.60
CA GLY A 656 -29.71 2.07 4.57
C GLY A 656 -29.41 3.56 4.72
N ILE A 657 -28.96 3.93 5.92
CA ILE A 657 -28.32 5.21 6.17
C ILE A 657 -26.82 5.00 6.09
N GLU A 658 -26.16 5.88 5.36
CA GLU A 658 -24.71 5.96 5.22
C GLU A 658 -24.23 7.29 5.81
N ILE A 659 -23.13 7.27 6.54
CA ILE A 659 -22.37 8.48 6.87
C ILE A 659 -21.04 8.34 6.16
N LEU A 660 -20.87 9.12 5.10
CA LEU A 660 -19.71 9.11 4.23
C LEU A 660 -18.85 10.33 4.51
N GLY A 661 -17.57 10.21 4.19
CA GLY A 661 -16.71 11.37 4.11
C GLY A 661 -17.09 12.25 2.95
N SER A 662 -17.16 13.57 3.17
CA SER A 662 -17.44 14.45 2.04
C SER A 662 -16.23 14.48 1.12
N SER A 663 -16.43 14.12 -0.16
CA SER A 663 -15.40 14.39 -1.15
C SER A 663 -15.12 15.89 -1.16
N PRO A 664 -13.85 16.33 -1.03
CA PRO A 664 -13.50 17.69 -1.33
C PRO A 664 -13.78 17.85 -2.83
N TYR A 665 -14.59 18.83 -3.13
CA TYR A 665 -14.49 19.49 -4.41
C TYR A 665 -13.44 20.57 -4.28
#